data_AF-A0A812RX89-F1
#
_entry.id   AF-A0A812RX89-F1
#
_cell.length_a   1.000
_cell.length_b   1.000
_cell.length_c   1.000
_cell.angle_alpha   90.00
_cell.angle_beta   90.00
_cell.angle_gamma   90.00
#
_symmetry.space_group_name_H-M   'P 1'
#
loop_
_entity.id
_entity.type
_entity.pdbx_description
1 polymer ?
#
loop_
_entity_poly.entity_id
_entity_poly.type
_entity_poly.pdbx_seq_one_letter_code
_entity_poly.pdbx_strand_id
1 'polypeptide(L)'
;MDDEDKINIPHLAMLARLSLDDAAIRRAEQELHNIITMIDQMQAVDTTGVIPMAHPMDAQQRLRSDQVTEHVDRERFQRNAPATAEGYYLYSAVELTQYFLTEIKRQQPTSNAFITVDEQGSLNAAAAADAQIANDQGGALTGIPMAHKDVFCTNNVLTTCGSRMLENFVAPYDATVVHNLQTAGMVCLGKTNMDEFAMGSSNENSAFGPVANPWHPDHVPGGSSGGSAAAVGSGQIPVATGTDTGGSIRQPAAFCGITGLKPTYGRVSRYGMVAFASSLDQGGLFAHTAQDIALVLGSMAGFDPKDSTSTPRNDEWLTQIAQQGIPQLAPNLKIGLPTEYFQAMTDTDHLDEVRRILQQLGHTCIDVALPNTQMAIPAYYVVAGAEASTNLSRYDGVRFGHRCENPESLEDLYQRSRSEGFGEEVKRRILTGTYALSVGYFDAYYLQAQKIRRLISNDFSNVFRQVDLLLTPTAPGPAFAAGALKQDPVAMYQQDKFTVPASLAGLPALSMPCGFKQGLPLGAQLIGPAYREDLMNWEAVIGLEIHVQLATKSKIFSGASTEFGAEPNAQACAIDLGLPGVLPVLNEAAVAMAVKFGLAIGAQINLHSVFDRKNYFYPDLPKGYQISQFETPIVGFGEVELLLDDGQQRRVGVTRAHLEEDAGKSVHDLFPGQTGIDLNRTGTPLLEVVSEPDMRSAAEAVAYFKKIHALARYLKICDGNLAEGSMRCDANVSIRPVGQDSFGERTEIKNINSFRFVERAINYEIQRQIEVLENGGKIERETRLYDPDKDETRSMRGKELSADYRYFPDPDLLPLVFSEAFVEDIRTQLPELPEARQQRYCEALELSPYDAAWLSNDPDVANFFDQTVTICGNAKQSANWIMGELAAVLNKADLDITQSPVSPQQLGQLIARLDDGTLSSKTAKTLFDALRTADTDVDELIDTLNLKQMSDSGELEAIVEQVMADNPAQLEQLRGGKEKLLGFFVGQVMKLTQGKANPQQVNDIIRGKL
;
A
#
# COMPACT_ATOMS: atom_id res chain seq x y z
N MET A 1 -50.12 7.30 -20.67
CA MET A 1 -50.65 7.36 -19.30
C MET A 1 -52.07 7.86 -19.40
N ASP A 2 -53.02 6.92 -19.34
CA ASP A 2 -54.44 7.24 -19.19
C ASP A 2 -54.67 7.92 -17.83
N ASP A 3 -55.83 8.56 -17.66
CA ASP A 3 -56.24 9.36 -16.49
C ASP A 3 -56.24 8.60 -15.13
N GLU A 4 -55.87 7.31 -15.10
CA GLU A 4 -55.85 6.45 -13.89
C GLU A 4 -54.53 6.50 -13.08
N ASP A 5 -53.43 7.07 -13.60
CA ASP A 5 -52.11 7.11 -12.92
C ASP A 5 -51.79 8.44 -12.19
N LYS A 6 -52.80 9.26 -11.86
CA LYS A 6 -52.57 10.52 -11.11
C LYS A 6 -52.32 10.22 -9.64
N ILE A 7 -51.16 10.67 -9.12
CA ILE A 7 -50.79 10.60 -7.71
C ILE A 7 -51.88 11.29 -6.87
N ASN A 8 -52.58 10.53 -6.03
CA ASN A 8 -53.61 11.07 -5.15
C ASN A 8 -52.96 11.75 -3.93
N ILE A 9 -52.58 13.02 -4.08
CA ILE A 9 -51.96 13.82 -3.01
C ILE A 9 -52.81 13.91 -1.74
N PRO A 10 -54.14 14.12 -1.80
CA PRO A 10 -54.98 14.06 -0.59
C PRO A 10 -54.86 12.74 0.18
N HIS A 11 -54.83 11.61 -0.52
CA HIS A 11 -54.65 10.31 0.11
C HIS A 11 -53.25 10.15 0.73
N LEU A 12 -52.19 10.59 0.04
CA LEU A 12 -50.83 10.56 0.59
C LEU A 12 -50.67 11.46 1.82
N ALA A 13 -51.27 12.65 1.81
CA ALA A 13 -51.26 13.56 2.96
C ALA A 13 -51.97 12.93 4.17
N MET A 14 -53.10 12.27 3.95
CA MET A 14 -53.80 11.50 4.99
C MET A 14 -52.90 10.39 5.56
N LEU A 15 -52.20 9.61 4.73
CA LEU A 15 -51.25 8.59 5.18
C LEU A 15 -50.08 9.19 5.97
N ALA A 16 -49.57 10.32 5.52
CA ALA A 16 -48.50 11.08 6.18
C ALA A 16 -48.97 11.82 7.46
N ARG A 17 -50.27 11.84 7.74
CA ARG A 17 -50.89 12.62 8.83
C ARG A 17 -50.57 14.12 8.70
N LEU A 18 -50.76 14.66 7.51
CA LEU A 18 -50.64 16.07 7.20
C LEU A 18 -51.99 16.62 6.75
N SER A 19 -52.37 17.78 7.28
CA SER A 19 -53.46 18.61 6.74
C SER A 19 -52.88 19.61 5.75
N LEU A 20 -53.28 19.53 4.49
CA LEU A 20 -52.85 20.42 3.41
C LEU A 20 -54.06 21.18 2.86
N ASP A 21 -53.90 22.49 2.64
CA ASP A 21 -54.90 23.28 1.94
C ASP A 21 -54.85 23.06 0.42
N ASP A 22 -55.85 23.54 -0.31
CA ASP A 22 -55.95 23.36 -1.77
C ASP A 22 -54.75 23.94 -2.53
N ALA A 23 -54.10 24.97 -2.01
CA ALA A 23 -52.93 25.58 -2.65
C ALA A 23 -51.67 24.74 -2.42
N ALA A 24 -51.50 24.19 -1.22
CA ALA A 24 -50.44 23.25 -0.87
C ALA A 24 -50.58 21.94 -1.64
N ILE A 25 -51.80 21.42 -1.82
CA ILE A 25 -52.07 20.24 -2.65
C ILE A 25 -51.60 20.46 -4.09
N ARG A 26 -52.03 21.56 -4.74
CA ARG A 26 -51.62 21.86 -6.13
C ARG A 26 -50.10 22.01 -6.28
N ARG A 27 -49.45 22.61 -5.28
CA ARG A 27 -47.99 22.76 -5.27
C ARG A 27 -47.29 21.41 -5.12
N ALA A 28 -47.75 20.59 -4.18
CA ALA A 28 -47.23 19.25 -3.97
C ALA A 28 -47.43 18.36 -5.21
N GLU A 29 -48.56 18.46 -5.92
CA GLU A 29 -48.78 17.76 -7.20
C GLU A 29 -47.70 18.09 -8.23
N GLN A 30 -47.41 19.37 -8.44
CA GLN A 30 -46.41 19.82 -9.41
C GLN A 30 -44.99 19.40 -9.00
N GLU A 31 -44.63 19.59 -7.74
CA GLU A 31 -43.29 19.29 -7.23
C GLU A 31 -43.02 17.78 -7.18
N LEU A 32 -43.98 16.97 -6.70
CA LEU A 32 -43.83 15.52 -6.68
C LEU A 32 -43.78 14.93 -8.09
N HIS A 33 -44.51 15.49 -9.05
CA HIS A 33 -44.42 15.04 -10.44
C HIS A 33 -42.99 15.15 -11.00
N ASN A 34 -42.33 16.29 -10.78
CA ASN A 34 -40.95 16.50 -11.20
C ASN A 34 -39.97 15.55 -10.47
N ILE A 35 -40.18 15.34 -9.17
CA ILE A 35 -39.35 14.45 -8.35
C ILE A 35 -39.52 12.99 -8.76
N ILE A 36 -40.75 12.54 -9.02
CA ILE A 36 -41.05 11.18 -9.45
C ILE A 36 -40.49 10.94 -10.85
N THR A 37 -40.60 11.92 -11.76
CA THR A 37 -39.99 11.82 -13.10
C THR A 37 -38.46 11.63 -13.02
N MET A 38 -37.79 12.30 -12.07
CA MET A 38 -36.37 12.08 -11.81
C MET A 38 -36.10 10.68 -11.23
N ILE A 39 -36.94 10.22 -10.30
CA ILE A 39 -36.82 8.91 -9.65
C ILE A 39 -37.10 7.76 -10.64
N ASP A 40 -38.01 7.94 -11.59
CA ASP A 40 -38.36 6.95 -12.61
C ASP A 40 -37.17 6.60 -13.53
N GLN A 41 -36.18 7.49 -13.64
CA GLN A 41 -34.93 7.21 -14.36
C GLN A 41 -34.21 5.96 -13.82
N MET A 42 -34.39 5.64 -12.53
CA MET A 42 -33.82 4.45 -11.91
C MET A 42 -34.36 3.13 -12.51
N GLN A 43 -35.56 3.14 -13.11
CA GLN A 43 -36.14 1.94 -13.71
C GLN A 43 -35.37 1.47 -14.96
N ALA A 44 -34.60 2.36 -15.58
CA ALA A 44 -33.77 2.01 -16.73
C ALA A 44 -32.47 1.28 -16.35
N VAL A 45 -32.10 1.24 -15.06
CA VAL A 45 -30.89 0.57 -14.58
C VAL A 45 -31.15 -0.91 -14.41
N ASP A 46 -30.38 -1.75 -15.11
CA ASP A 46 -30.44 -3.20 -14.91
C ASP A 46 -29.84 -3.57 -13.55
N THR A 47 -30.69 -4.06 -12.66
CA THR A 47 -30.32 -4.53 -11.32
C THR A 47 -30.55 -6.03 -11.14
N THR A 48 -30.62 -6.78 -12.26
CA THR A 48 -30.77 -8.24 -12.25
C THR A 48 -29.59 -8.89 -11.52
N GLY A 49 -29.88 -9.71 -10.50
CA GLY A 49 -28.85 -10.36 -9.69
C GLY A 49 -28.21 -9.48 -8.60
N VAL A 50 -28.59 -8.21 -8.48
CA VAL A 50 -28.10 -7.32 -7.42
C VAL A 50 -28.94 -7.49 -6.15
N ILE A 51 -28.28 -7.79 -5.03
CA ILE A 51 -28.92 -7.90 -3.72
C ILE A 51 -29.09 -6.48 -3.12
N PRO A 52 -30.30 -6.09 -2.67
CA PRO A 52 -30.55 -4.81 -2.01
C PRO A 52 -29.68 -4.63 -0.76
N MET A 53 -29.29 -3.40 -0.50
CA MET A 53 -28.36 -3.03 0.57
C MET A 53 -29.03 -2.09 1.59
N ALA A 54 -29.40 -2.64 2.74
CA ALA A 54 -30.05 -1.89 3.83
C ALA A 54 -29.05 -1.09 4.70
N HIS A 55 -27.80 -1.57 4.81
CA HIS A 55 -26.70 -0.90 5.49
C HIS A 55 -25.50 -0.72 4.55
N PRO A 56 -24.76 0.40 4.63
CA PRO A 56 -23.51 0.59 3.89
C PRO A 56 -22.43 -0.38 4.41
N MET A 57 -22.36 -1.54 3.75
CA MET A 57 -21.44 -2.68 3.91
C MET A 57 -21.72 -3.58 5.11
N ASP A 58 -21.76 -4.88 4.84
CA ASP A 58 -21.92 -5.94 5.83
C ASP A 58 -20.52 -6.28 6.34
N ALA A 59 -20.05 -5.59 7.39
CA ALA A 59 -18.86 -6.00 8.12
C ALA A 59 -19.20 -7.25 8.96
N GLN A 60 -19.48 -8.37 8.31
CA GLN A 60 -19.63 -9.64 9.01
C GLN A 60 -18.27 -10.11 9.50
N GLN A 61 -17.93 -9.79 10.74
CA GLN A 61 -17.09 -10.69 11.54
C GLN A 61 -17.71 -10.93 12.91
N ARG A 62 -17.95 -12.21 13.17
CA ARG A 62 -18.46 -12.74 14.43
C ARG A 62 -17.38 -12.64 15.51
N LEU A 63 -17.82 -12.20 16.69
CA LEU A 63 -17.08 -11.97 17.93
C LEU A 63 -16.13 -13.12 18.36
N ARG A 64 -15.08 -12.76 19.10
CA ARG A 64 -14.64 -13.48 20.33
C ARG A 64 -13.91 -12.56 21.31
N SER A 65 -13.83 -13.06 22.55
CA SER A 65 -13.90 -12.41 23.87
C SER A 65 -12.61 -11.79 24.42
N ASP A 66 -12.83 -10.71 25.17
CA ASP A 66 -12.10 -10.12 26.31
C ASP A 66 -10.62 -10.47 26.50
N GLN A 67 -9.75 -9.44 26.43
CA GLN A 67 -8.73 -9.20 27.45
C GLN A 67 -8.50 -7.69 27.63
N VAL A 68 -8.50 -7.27 28.89
CA VAL A 68 -8.14 -5.93 29.37
C VAL A 68 -6.62 -5.78 29.26
N THR A 69 -6.16 -4.67 28.69
CA THR A 69 -4.78 -4.20 28.86
C THR A 69 -4.77 -2.85 29.56
N GLU A 70 -3.86 -2.73 30.53
CA GLU A 70 -3.73 -1.61 31.46
C GLU A 70 -2.96 -0.42 30.89
N HIS A 71 -3.38 0.75 31.37
CA HIS A 71 -2.68 2.02 31.57
C HIS A 71 -1.57 2.45 30.59
N VAL A 72 -1.91 3.49 29.80
CA VAL A 72 -0.93 4.41 29.22
C VAL A 72 -0.37 5.33 30.31
N ASP A 73 0.96 5.42 30.34
CA ASP A 73 1.78 6.24 31.23
C ASP A 73 1.50 7.75 31.05
N ARG A 74 0.93 8.37 32.10
CA ARG A 74 0.58 9.79 32.17
C ARG A 74 1.80 10.72 32.11
N GLU A 75 3.00 10.26 32.45
CA GLU A 75 4.18 11.13 32.57
C GLU A 75 4.85 11.48 31.23
N ARG A 76 4.43 10.82 30.13
CA ARG A 76 4.94 11.11 28.78
C ARG A 76 4.20 12.27 28.09
N PHE A 77 2.93 12.51 28.43
CA PHE A 77 2.10 13.57 27.81
C PHE A 77 2.46 14.98 28.28
N GLN A 78 3.00 15.13 29.49
CA GLN A 78 3.35 16.43 30.06
C GLN A 78 4.63 17.04 29.46
N ARG A 79 5.40 16.30 28.67
CA ARG A 79 6.65 16.80 28.04
C ARG A 79 6.43 17.65 26.79
N ASN A 80 5.22 17.65 26.23
CA ASN A 80 4.82 18.52 25.10
C ASN A 80 3.96 19.71 25.53
N ALA A 81 3.79 19.95 26.84
CA ALA A 81 3.25 21.22 27.31
C ALA A 81 4.30 22.31 27.01
N PRO A 82 4.00 23.30 26.14
CA PRO A 82 4.99 24.29 25.76
C PRO A 82 5.45 25.08 26.99
N ALA A 83 6.77 25.06 27.23
CA ALA A 83 7.42 26.01 28.10
C ALA A 83 7.23 27.44 27.55
N THR A 84 6.90 28.35 28.44
CA THR A 84 6.76 29.79 28.18
C THR A 84 8.07 30.44 27.73
N ALA A 85 8.02 31.33 26.72
CA ALA A 85 8.78 32.61 26.61
C ALA A 85 8.84 33.24 25.19
N GLU A 86 8.11 32.75 24.17
CA GLU A 86 8.30 33.19 22.76
C GLU A 86 7.07 33.81 22.08
N GLY A 87 6.48 34.87 22.66
CA GLY A 87 5.70 35.83 21.85
C GLY A 87 4.26 35.49 21.46
N TYR A 88 3.60 34.54 22.15
CA TYR A 88 2.15 34.33 22.05
C TYR A 88 1.40 35.00 23.21
N TYR A 89 0.20 35.51 22.97
CA TYR A 89 -0.69 35.98 24.04
C TYR A 89 -1.26 34.78 24.80
N LEU A 90 -1.01 34.72 26.11
CA LEU A 90 -1.65 33.74 27.00
C LEU A 90 -3.05 34.25 27.35
N TYR A 91 -4.07 33.68 26.73
CA TYR A 91 -5.47 33.88 27.12
C TYR A 91 -5.94 32.66 27.92
N SER A 92 -6.66 32.92 29.01
CA SER A 92 -7.44 31.89 29.71
C SER A 92 -8.58 31.36 28.83
N ALA A 93 -9.11 30.18 29.15
CA ALA A 93 -10.28 29.63 28.50
C ALA A 93 -11.48 30.59 28.63
N VAL A 94 -11.61 31.28 29.78
CA VAL A 94 -12.65 32.31 29.98
C VAL A 94 -12.45 33.49 29.05
N GLU A 95 -11.23 34.06 28.94
CA GLU A 95 -10.96 35.19 28.02
C GLU A 95 -11.21 34.80 26.56
N LEU A 96 -10.79 33.60 26.17
CA LEU A 96 -11.02 33.08 24.81
C LEU A 96 -12.51 32.88 24.54
N THR A 97 -13.25 32.34 25.50
CA THR A 97 -14.70 32.16 25.40
C THR A 97 -15.43 33.51 25.30
N GLN A 98 -15.04 34.50 26.11
CA GLN A 98 -15.60 35.87 26.04
C GLN A 98 -15.34 36.54 24.68
N TYR A 99 -14.16 36.33 24.11
CA TYR A 99 -13.83 36.81 22.77
C TYR A 99 -14.79 36.25 21.72
N PHE A 100 -14.96 34.92 21.66
CA PHE A 100 -15.85 34.32 20.66
C PHE A 100 -17.33 34.62 20.90
N LEU A 101 -17.79 34.70 22.15
CA LEU A 101 -19.15 35.17 22.46
C LEU A 101 -19.39 36.60 21.96
N THR A 102 -18.37 37.47 22.06
CA THR A 102 -18.42 38.84 21.53
C THR A 102 -18.51 38.83 20.00
N GLU A 103 -17.73 37.98 19.33
CA GLU A 103 -17.77 37.84 17.87
C GLU A 103 -19.10 37.28 17.38
N ILE A 104 -19.66 36.27 18.05
CA ILE A 104 -21.00 35.76 17.76
C ILE A 104 -22.02 36.90 17.87
N LYS A 105 -22.04 37.63 18.99
CA LYS A 105 -22.99 38.73 19.21
C LYS A 105 -22.85 39.85 18.17
N ARG A 106 -21.62 40.16 17.76
CA ARG A 106 -21.31 41.20 16.77
C ARG A 106 -21.85 40.83 15.38
N GLN A 107 -21.74 39.57 15.00
CA GLN A 107 -22.00 39.12 13.62
C GLN A 107 -23.37 38.46 13.43
N GLN A 108 -24.00 37.97 14.51
CA GLN A 108 -25.29 37.28 14.49
C GLN A 108 -26.41 38.05 13.75
N PRO A 109 -26.56 39.40 13.88
CA PRO A 109 -27.60 40.13 13.15
C PRO A 109 -27.48 40.05 11.62
N THR A 110 -26.28 39.79 11.11
CA THR A 110 -26.00 39.69 9.67
C THR A 110 -25.82 38.25 9.20
N SER A 111 -25.27 37.35 10.02
CA SER A 111 -25.02 35.96 9.64
C SER A 111 -26.19 35.03 9.94
N ASN A 112 -26.92 35.29 11.03
CA ASN A 112 -27.92 34.39 11.61
C ASN A 112 -27.41 32.94 11.84
N ALA A 113 -26.11 32.79 12.14
CA ALA A 113 -25.43 31.51 12.17
C ALA A 113 -25.77 30.65 13.40
N PHE A 114 -26.29 31.25 14.48
CA PHE A 114 -26.70 30.56 15.71
C PHE A 114 -28.22 30.60 15.92
N ILE A 115 -28.79 29.53 16.49
CA ILE A 115 -30.17 29.51 17.00
C ILE A 115 -30.16 29.81 18.50
N THR A 116 -29.29 29.14 19.24
CA THR A 116 -29.16 29.27 20.70
C THR A 116 -27.72 29.61 21.04
N VAL A 117 -27.51 30.60 21.92
CA VAL A 117 -26.19 30.90 22.51
C VAL A 117 -26.30 30.73 24.02
N ASP A 118 -25.46 29.87 24.60
CA ASP A 118 -25.44 29.58 26.04
C ASP A 118 -24.27 30.32 26.71
N GLU A 119 -24.40 31.64 26.83
CA GLU A 119 -23.36 32.51 27.39
C GLU A 119 -22.98 32.12 28.84
N GLN A 120 -23.98 31.84 29.69
CA GLN A 120 -23.69 31.49 31.08
C GLN A 120 -23.09 30.09 31.22
N GLY A 121 -23.63 29.10 30.49
CA GLY A 121 -23.11 27.73 30.51
C GLY A 121 -21.69 27.65 29.94
N SER A 122 -21.42 28.37 28.85
CA SER A 122 -20.08 28.44 28.25
C SER A 122 -19.05 29.08 29.16
N LEU A 123 -19.36 30.20 29.84
CA LEU A 123 -18.44 30.82 30.80
C LEU A 123 -18.17 29.92 32.01
N ASN A 124 -19.18 29.19 32.49
CA ASN A 124 -18.99 28.22 33.58
C ASN A 124 -18.10 27.05 33.16
N ALA A 125 -18.30 26.51 31.95
CA ALA A 125 -17.47 25.45 31.40
C ALA A 125 -16.02 25.93 31.15
N ALA A 126 -15.85 27.16 30.68
CA ALA A 126 -14.54 27.78 30.50
C ALA A 126 -13.80 27.96 31.82
N ALA A 127 -14.47 28.44 32.88
CA ALA A 127 -13.87 28.55 34.21
C ALA A 127 -13.47 27.18 34.79
N ALA A 128 -14.26 26.13 34.52
CA ALA A 128 -13.91 24.76 34.88
C ALA A 128 -12.69 24.26 34.09
N ALA A 129 -12.59 24.59 32.80
CA ALA A 129 -11.44 24.26 31.98
C ALA A 129 -10.17 24.98 32.46
N ASP A 130 -10.24 26.27 32.82
CA ASP A 130 -9.12 27.00 33.43
C ASP A 130 -8.66 26.34 34.73
N ALA A 131 -9.60 25.87 35.56
CA ALA A 131 -9.27 25.12 36.77
C ALA A 131 -8.62 23.76 36.45
N GLN A 132 -9.05 23.05 35.39
CA GLN A 132 -8.40 21.80 34.96
C GLN A 132 -6.98 22.04 34.47
N ILE A 133 -6.77 23.08 33.65
CA ILE A 133 -5.46 23.48 33.14
C ILE A 133 -4.54 23.87 34.30
N ALA A 134 -5.01 24.68 35.24
CA ALA A 134 -4.22 25.12 36.40
C ALA A 134 -3.82 23.98 37.36
N ASN A 135 -4.52 22.84 37.30
CA ASN A 135 -4.23 21.64 38.10
C ASN A 135 -3.50 20.54 37.30
N ASP A 136 -2.97 20.84 36.11
CA ASP A 136 -2.32 19.88 35.20
C ASP A 136 -3.20 18.69 34.81
N GLN A 137 -4.52 18.89 34.77
CA GLN A 137 -5.54 17.90 34.39
C GLN A 137 -6.13 18.14 32.99
N GLY A 138 -5.71 19.21 32.30
CA GLY A 138 -6.16 19.53 30.94
C GLY A 138 -5.54 18.61 29.88
N GLY A 139 -6.33 18.27 28.86
CA GLY A 139 -5.89 17.64 27.63
C GLY A 139 -5.74 18.65 26.48
N ALA A 140 -5.46 18.15 25.27
CA ALA A 140 -5.18 18.99 24.09
C ALA A 140 -6.35 19.90 23.66
N LEU A 141 -7.59 19.56 24.03
CA LEU A 141 -8.80 20.29 23.64
C LEU A 141 -9.43 21.06 24.81
N THR A 142 -8.85 21.01 26.00
CA THR A 142 -9.43 21.63 27.20
C THR A 142 -9.47 23.15 27.05
N GLY A 143 -10.64 23.74 27.26
CA GLY A 143 -10.87 25.18 27.18
C GLY A 143 -11.10 25.73 25.76
N ILE A 144 -11.05 24.88 24.72
CA ILE A 144 -11.23 25.31 23.34
C ILE A 144 -12.72 25.55 23.03
N PRO A 145 -13.12 26.76 22.60
CA PRO A 145 -14.51 27.07 22.27
C PRO A 145 -14.97 26.40 20.98
N MET A 146 -16.20 25.91 20.96
CA MET A 146 -16.82 25.26 19.80
C MET A 146 -18.32 25.47 19.77
N ALA A 147 -18.99 25.15 18.65
CA ALA A 147 -20.44 25.13 18.57
C ALA A 147 -21.00 23.84 17.94
N HIS A 148 -22.14 23.36 18.44
CA HIS A 148 -22.78 22.17 17.90
C HIS A 148 -23.86 22.57 16.90
N LYS A 149 -23.99 21.84 15.78
CA LYS A 149 -25.23 21.88 15.00
C LYS A 149 -26.44 21.57 15.88
N ASP A 150 -27.55 22.26 15.66
CA ASP A 150 -28.78 22.16 16.47
C ASP A 150 -29.50 20.80 16.41
N VAL A 151 -28.94 19.83 15.68
CA VAL A 151 -29.41 18.44 15.59
C VAL A 151 -28.88 17.54 16.72
N PHE A 152 -27.79 17.93 17.37
CA PHE A 152 -27.22 17.15 18.48
C PHE A 152 -27.93 17.54 19.78
N CYS A 153 -28.63 16.61 20.43
CA CYS A 153 -29.21 16.85 21.74
C CYS A 153 -28.12 17.28 22.75
N THR A 154 -28.39 18.33 23.51
CA THR A 154 -27.51 18.76 24.62
C THR A 154 -28.36 18.98 25.86
N ASN A 155 -27.94 18.35 26.95
CA ASN A 155 -28.67 18.31 28.19
C ASN A 155 -28.95 19.72 28.72
N ASN A 156 -30.23 20.02 28.97
CA ASN A 156 -30.75 21.31 29.42
C ASN A 156 -30.54 22.48 28.43
N VAL A 157 -30.24 22.22 27.16
CA VAL A 157 -30.16 23.22 26.10
C VAL A 157 -31.26 22.95 25.07
N LEU A 158 -31.80 24.01 24.47
CA LEU A 158 -32.77 23.89 23.37
C LEU A 158 -32.13 23.18 22.18
N THR A 159 -32.81 22.16 21.67
CA THR A 159 -32.43 21.41 20.46
C THR A 159 -33.63 21.42 19.53
N THR A 160 -33.61 22.30 18.53
CA THR A 160 -34.82 22.62 17.75
C THR A 160 -34.79 22.04 16.33
N CYS A 161 -33.65 21.53 15.88
CA CYS A 161 -33.40 21.10 14.51
C CYS A 161 -33.77 22.17 13.46
N GLY A 162 -33.73 23.45 13.81
CA GLY A 162 -34.18 24.55 12.95
C GLY A 162 -35.68 24.52 12.61
N SER A 163 -36.52 23.87 13.44
CA SER A 163 -37.94 23.64 13.17
C SER A 163 -38.85 24.21 14.26
N ARG A 164 -40.06 24.64 13.87
CA ARG A 164 -41.12 24.96 14.84
C ARG A 164 -41.59 23.73 15.60
N MET A 165 -41.51 22.55 14.99
CA MET A 165 -41.90 21.29 15.62
C MET A 165 -41.14 21.01 16.93
N LEU A 166 -39.90 21.50 17.07
CA LEU A 166 -39.06 21.31 18.26
C LEU A 166 -38.60 22.64 18.88
N GLU A 167 -39.23 23.77 18.56
CA GLU A 167 -38.79 25.10 19.00
C GLU A 167 -38.71 25.28 20.53
N ASN A 168 -39.44 24.45 21.27
CA ASN A 168 -39.51 24.44 22.73
C ASN A 168 -38.89 23.19 23.37
N PHE A 169 -38.20 22.34 22.59
CA PHE A 169 -37.62 21.09 23.10
C PHE A 169 -36.28 21.33 23.80
N VAL A 170 -36.31 21.30 25.13
CA VAL A 170 -35.10 21.25 25.96
C VAL A 170 -34.71 19.77 26.14
N ALA A 171 -33.57 19.38 25.57
CA ALA A 171 -33.17 17.98 25.58
C ALA A 171 -32.79 17.52 27.01
N PRO A 172 -33.28 16.37 27.50
CA PRO A 172 -32.96 15.87 28.84
C PRO A 172 -31.70 14.97 28.88
N TYR A 173 -30.93 14.92 27.79
CA TYR A 173 -29.72 14.10 27.65
C TYR A 173 -28.80 14.67 26.58
N ASP A 174 -27.53 14.30 26.64
CA ASP A 174 -26.52 14.63 25.63
C ASP A 174 -26.47 13.57 24.51
N ALA A 175 -26.23 14.02 23.29
CA ALA A 175 -25.70 13.18 22.24
C ALA A 175 -24.31 12.65 22.62
N THR A 176 -23.93 11.48 22.12
CA THR A 176 -22.61 10.90 22.44
C THR A 176 -21.47 11.82 22.00
N VAL A 177 -21.58 12.46 20.84
CA VAL A 177 -20.63 13.47 20.36
C VAL A 177 -20.49 14.64 21.35
N VAL A 178 -21.61 15.14 21.87
CA VAL A 178 -21.63 16.25 22.83
C VAL A 178 -20.94 15.82 24.13
N HIS A 179 -21.33 14.66 24.65
CA HIS A 179 -20.76 14.10 25.88
C HIS A 179 -19.25 13.89 25.77
N ASN A 180 -18.77 13.32 24.67
CA ASN A 180 -17.35 13.04 24.48
C ASN A 180 -16.53 14.34 24.38
N LEU A 181 -17.00 15.33 23.61
CA LEU A 181 -16.28 16.61 23.46
C LEU A 181 -16.31 17.45 24.75
N GLN A 182 -17.40 17.42 25.51
CA GLN A 182 -17.45 18.01 26.85
C GLN A 182 -16.48 17.31 27.81
N THR A 183 -16.39 15.98 27.74
CA THR A 183 -15.46 15.19 28.57
C THR A 183 -14.00 15.49 28.21
N ALA A 184 -13.71 15.78 26.94
CA ALA A 184 -12.39 16.28 26.49
C ALA A 184 -12.09 17.72 26.95
N GLY A 185 -13.06 18.40 27.59
CA GLY A 185 -12.92 19.73 28.15
C GLY A 185 -13.20 20.87 27.17
N MET A 186 -13.80 20.59 26.01
CA MET A 186 -14.19 21.66 25.07
C MET A 186 -15.37 22.48 25.58
N VAL A 187 -15.41 23.76 25.24
CA VAL A 187 -16.44 24.70 25.70
C VAL A 187 -17.47 24.92 24.59
N CYS A 188 -18.68 24.40 24.76
CA CYS A 188 -19.78 24.63 23.83
C CYS A 188 -20.38 26.03 24.03
N LEU A 189 -20.33 26.88 23.00
CA LEU A 189 -20.90 28.23 23.02
C LEU A 189 -22.40 28.27 22.70
N GLY A 190 -22.92 27.23 22.04
CA GLY A 190 -24.33 27.17 21.65
C GLY A 190 -24.62 26.24 20.48
N LYS A 191 -25.78 26.48 19.87
CA LYS A 191 -26.34 25.72 18.75
C LYS A 191 -26.35 26.53 17.48
N THR A 192 -25.68 26.02 16.44
CA THR A 192 -25.65 26.64 15.12
C THR A 192 -26.90 26.30 14.33
N ASN A 193 -27.31 27.26 13.50
CA ASN A 193 -28.47 27.18 12.64
C ASN A 193 -28.27 26.12 11.53
N MET A 194 -29.37 25.59 11.02
CA MET A 194 -29.40 24.47 10.08
C MET A 194 -30.66 24.50 9.22
N ASP A 195 -30.66 23.80 8.08
CA ASP A 195 -31.93 23.47 7.43
C ASP A 195 -32.79 22.60 8.34
N GLU A 196 -34.11 22.78 8.24
CA GLU A 196 -35.09 22.10 9.06
C GLU A 196 -34.92 20.56 9.00
N PHE A 197 -34.69 19.92 10.15
CA PHE A 197 -34.41 18.47 10.25
C PHE A 197 -33.31 17.97 9.29
N ALA A 198 -32.31 18.81 9.02
CA ALA A 198 -31.21 18.53 8.10
C ALA A 198 -31.65 18.35 6.62
N MET A 199 -32.86 18.77 6.25
CA MET A 199 -33.42 18.65 4.90
C MET A 199 -33.23 19.94 4.10
N GLY A 200 -32.13 20.00 3.36
CA GLY A 200 -31.81 21.13 2.47
C GLY A 200 -30.31 21.25 2.24
N SER A 201 -29.96 22.00 1.19
CA SER A 201 -28.58 22.25 0.78
C SER A 201 -28.28 23.75 0.64
N SER A 202 -29.06 24.61 1.30
CA SER A 202 -28.93 26.08 1.26
C SER A 202 -29.07 26.81 2.60
N ASN A 203 -29.55 26.14 3.66
CA ASN A 203 -29.90 26.74 4.95
C ASN A 203 -31.00 27.81 4.90
N GLU A 204 -31.81 27.82 3.85
CA GLU A 204 -32.94 28.76 3.70
C GLU A 204 -34.23 28.26 4.36
N ASN A 205 -34.30 26.97 4.69
CA ASN A 205 -35.51 26.34 5.22
C ASN A 205 -35.63 26.41 6.75
N SER A 206 -34.66 27.02 7.44
CA SER A 206 -34.72 27.17 8.89
C SER A 206 -35.93 28.01 9.32
N ALA A 207 -36.67 27.53 10.33
CA ALA A 207 -37.74 28.27 10.97
C ALA A 207 -37.25 29.55 11.68
N PHE A 208 -35.95 29.63 11.98
CA PHE A 208 -35.28 30.76 12.63
C PHE A 208 -34.68 31.76 11.62
N GLY A 209 -35.00 31.59 10.33
CA GLY A 209 -34.54 32.45 9.25
C GLY A 209 -33.28 31.94 8.56
N PRO A 210 -33.04 32.39 7.31
CA PRO A 210 -31.91 31.94 6.51
C PRO A 210 -30.58 32.35 7.14
N VAL A 211 -29.53 31.57 6.85
CA VAL A 211 -28.14 31.90 7.20
C VAL A 211 -27.48 32.56 5.99
N ALA A 212 -26.68 33.60 6.22
CA ALA A 212 -25.91 34.28 5.18
C ALA A 212 -24.51 33.67 5.00
N ASN A 213 -24.01 33.61 3.77
CA ASN A 213 -22.64 33.18 3.49
C ASN A 213 -21.61 34.22 4.00
N PRO A 214 -20.51 33.79 4.65
CA PRO A 214 -19.50 34.70 5.20
C PRO A 214 -18.71 35.49 4.14
N TRP A 215 -18.61 34.98 2.91
CA TRP A 215 -17.94 35.65 1.79
C TRP A 215 -18.85 36.62 1.04
N HIS A 216 -20.15 36.34 1.02
CA HIS A 216 -21.13 37.20 0.35
C HIS A 216 -22.51 37.08 1.00
N PRO A 217 -23.01 38.11 1.71
CA PRO A 217 -24.25 38.01 2.50
C PRO A 217 -25.51 37.61 1.73
N ASP A 218 -25.62 37.99 0.45
CA ASP A 218 -26.76 37.61 -0.42
C ASP A 218 -26.65 36.18 -1.00
N HIS A 219 -25.64 35.40 -0.62
CA HIS A 219 -25.44 34.02 -1.06
C HIS A 219 -25.66 33.02 0.08
N VAL A 220 -25.93 31.77 -0.30
CA VAL A 220 -26.15 30.69 0.65
C VAL A 220 -24.82 30.14 1.20
N PRO A 221 -24.73 29.78 2.49
CA PRO A 221 -23.55 29.11 3.06
C PRO A 221 -23.50 27.61 2.70
N GLY A 222 -24.50 27.11 1.98
CA GLY A 222 -24.74 25.68 1.76
C GLY A 222 -25.65 25.10 2.84
N GLY A 223 -25.92 23.80 2.78
CA GLY A 223 -26.77 23.13 3.76
C GLY A 223 -26.56 21.61 3.83
N SER A 224 -27.07 20.95 4.86
CA SER A 224 -27.92 21.49 5.92
C SER A 224 -27.17 22.04 7.13
N SER A 225 -25.83 22.02 7.14
CA SER A 225 -25.01 22.53 8.24
C SER A 225 -24.47 23.96 7.97
N GLY A 226 -25.26 24.79 7.29
CA GLY A 226 -24.84 26.12 6.84
C GLY A 226 -24.48 27.06 7.99
N GLY A 227 -25.19 27.01 9.12
CA GLY A 227 -24.83 27.80 10.32
C GLY A 227 -23.47 27.41 10.90
N SER A 228 -23.15 26.13 11.00
CA SER A 228 -21.82 25.66 11.44
C SER A 228 -20.73 26.15 10.50
N ALA A 229 -20.92 26.01 9.18
CA ALA A 229 -19.94 26.43 8.19
C ALA A 229 -19.74 27.95 8.16
N ALA A 230 -20.83 28.72 8.23
CA ALA A 230 -20.76 30.18 8.28
C ALA A 230 -20.09 30.68 9.56
N ALA A 231 -20.35 30.05 10.72
CA ALA A 231 -19.72 30.41 11.99
C ALA A 231 -18.20 30.17 11.96
N VAL A 232 -17.74 29.02 11.43
CA VAL A 232 -16.29 28.78 11.23
C VAL A 232 -15.72 29.74 10.18
N GLY A 233 -16.34 29.83 9.01
CA GLY A 233 -15.83 30.64 7.88
C GLY A 233 -15.73 32.14 8.18
N SER A 234 -16.50 32.65 9.13
CA SER A 234 -16.45 34.06 9.59
C SER A 234 -15.63 34.27 10.87
N GLY A 235 -15.00 33.23 11.40
CA GLY A 235 -14.19 33.29 12.61
C GLY A 235 -15.00 33.52 13.90
N GLN A 236 -16.30 33.23 13.90
CA GLN A 236 -17.14 33.31 15.12
C GLN A 236 -16.81 32.19 16.10
N ILE A 237 -16.29 31.06 15.60
CA ILE A 237 -15.82 29.90 16.36
C ILE A 237 -14.73 29.16 15.55
N PRO A 238 -13.78 28.48 16.20
CA PRO A 238 -12.71 27.78 15.50
C PRO A 238 -13.12 26.41 14.94
N VAL A 239 -14.01 25.69 15.65
CA VAL A 239 -14.48 24.36 15.27
C VAL A 239 -15.98 24.22 15.56
N ALA A 240 -16.73 23.65 14.63
CA ALA A 240 -18.12 23.25 14.86
C ALA A 240 -18.37 21.80 14.46
N THR A 241 -19.29 21.15 15.18
CA THR A 241 -19.86 19.89 14.70
C THR A 241 -20.91 20.16 13.62
N GLY A 242 -21.00 19.25 12.66
CA GLY A 242 -22.00 19.22 11.60
C GLY A 242 -22.55 17.82 11.42
N THR A 243 -23.52 17.69 10.52
CA THR A 243 -24.01 16.37 10.07
C THR A 243 -24.04 16.32 8.56
N ASP A 244 -23.68 15.16 8.01
CA ASP A 244 -23.61 14.91 6.58
C ASP A 244 -24.37 13.63 6.24
N THR A 245 -25.55 13.82 5.66
CA THR A 245 -26.42 12.73 5.19
C THR A 245 -26.26 12.50 3.68
N GLY A 246 -26.02 13.58 2.93
CA GLY A 246 -25.91 13.56 1.46
C GLY A 246 -25.01 14.66 0.90
N GLY A 247 -24.06 15.18 1.69
CA GLY A 247 -23.19 16.31 1.34
C GLY A 247 -23.21 17.46 2.34
N SER A 248 -23.95 17.32 3.44
CA SER A 248 -24.28 18.41 4.35
C SER A 248 -23.17 18.89 5.29
N ILE A 249 -21.96 18.34 5.19
CA ILE A 249 -20.72 18.95 5.72
C ILE A 249 -19.85 19.44 4.58
N ARG A 250 -19.62 18.58 3.59
CA ARG A 250 -18.67 18.85 2.51
C ARG A 250 -19.09 20.05 1.65
N GLN A 251 -20.35 20.14 1.24
CA GLN A 251 -20.84 21.25 0.41
C GLN A 251 -20.81 22.60 1.15
N PRO A 252 -21.29 22.72 2.40
CA PRO A 252 -21.12 23.96 3.15
C PRO A 252 -19.66 24.37 3.37
N ALA A 253 -18.76 23.39 3.56
CA ALA A 253 -17.33 23.66 3.73
C ALA A 253 -16.74 24.32 2.48
N ALA A 254 -17.05 23.77 1.30
CA ALA A 254 -16.66 24.35 0.02
C ALA A 254 -17.22 25.77 -0.17
N PHE A 255 -18.49 26.00 0.13
CA PHE A 255 -19.15 27.30 -0.04
C PHE A 255 -18.69 28.36 0.96
N CYS A 256 -18.19 27.96 2.13
CA CYS A 256 -17.67 28.86 3.16
C CYS A 256 -16.14 28.97 3.15
N GLY A 257 -15.43 28.25 2.26
CA GLY A 257 -13.98 28.33 2.13
C GLY A 257 -13.22 27.75 3.32
N ILE A 258 -13.74 26.67 3.89
CA ILE A 258 -13.19 26.00 5.08
C ILE A 258 -13.06 24.50 4.83
N THR A 259 -12.48 23.77 5.78
CA THR A 259 -12.33 22.32 5.70
C THR A 259 -13.51 21.64 6.40
N GLY A 260 -14.04 20.57 5.80
CA GLY A 260 -15.13 19.79 6.38
C GLY A 260 -14.96 18.30 6.15
N LEU A 261 -15.09 17.49 7.20
CA LEU A 261 -14.93 16.04 7.13
C LEU A 261 -16.23 15.32 7.50
N LYS A 262 -16.69 14.45 6.60
CA LYS A 262 -17.62 13.37 6.92
C LYS A 262 -16.82 12.08 7.17
N PRO A 263 -16.86 11.48 8.37
CA PRO A 263 -16.22 10.19 8.60
C PRO A 263 -17.02 9.04 7.98
N THR A 264 -16.46 7.85 8.05
CA THR A 264 -17.10 6.59 7.67
C THR A 264 -18.36 6.37 8.49
N TYR A 265 -19.43 5.88 7.87
CA TYR A 265 -20.65 5.50 8.59
C TYR A 265 -20.32 4.44 9.66
N GLY A 266 -20.76 4.68 10.91
CA GLY A 266 -20.47 3.83 12.06
C GLY A 266 -19.24 4.22 12.90
N ARG A 267 -18.37 5.13 12.43
CA ARG A 267 -17.22 5.63 13.21
C ARG A 267 -17.62 6.57 14.35
N VAL A 268 -18.49 7.53 14.04
CA VAL A 268 -19.08 8.45 15.04
C VAL A 268 -20.47 7.95 15.39
N SER A 269 -20.76 7.82 16.68
CA SER A 269 -22.08 7.42 17.17
C SER A 269 -23.15 8.44 16.77
N ARG A 270 -24.32 7.93 16.38
CA ARG A 270 -25.51 8.72 16.06
C ARG A 270 -26.44 8.85 17.27
N TYR A 271 -26.10 8.28 18.43
CA TYR A 271 -26.93 8.40 19.63
C TYR A 271 -27.08 9.87 20.04
N GLY A 272 -28.34 10.30 20.18
CA GLY A 272 -28.73 11.68 20.49
C GLY A 272 -28.49 12.70 19.36
N MET A 273 -28.03 12.27 18.19
CA MET A 273 -28.17 13.03 16.95
C MET A 273 -29.57 12.78 16.39
N VAL A 274 -30.38 13.83 16.23
CA VAL A 274 -31.74 13.68 15.69
C VAL A 274 -31.67 13.19 14.24
N ALA A 275 -32.15 11.98 14.00
CA ALA A 275 -32.01 11.31 12.70
C ALA A 275 -32.94 11.90 11.63
N PHE A 276 -32.35 12.19 10.47
CA PHE A 276 -33.03 12.45 9.20
C PHE A 276 -33.15 11.12 8.43
N ALA A 277 -32.04 10.58 7.96
CA ALA A 277 -31.96 9.29 7.27
C ALA A 277 -30.94 8.40 7.97
N SER A 278 -31.44 7.48 8.78
CA SER A 278 -30.67 6.65 9.70
C SER A 278 -29.50 5.90 9.06
N SER A 279 -29.63 5.39 7.83
CA SER A 279 -28.58 4.63 7.15
C SER A 279 -27.55 5.49 6.41
N LEU A 280 -27.69 6.82 6.49
CA LEU A 280 -26.89 7.81 5.75
C LEU A 280 -26.33 8.90 6.65
N ASP A 281 -27.02 9.24 7.74
CA ASP A 281 -26.62 10.27 8.68
C ASP A 281 -25.26 9.95 9.29
N GLN A 282 -24.34 10.90 9.20
CA GLN A 282 -23.10 10.82 9.96
C GLN A 282 -22.66 12.17 10.51
N GLY A 283 -22.31 12.19 11.80
CA GLY A 283 -21.75 13.35 12.46
C GLY A 283 -20.31 13.58 12.01
N GLY A 284 -19.94 14.84 11.79
CA GLY A 284 -18.59 15.23 11.41
C GLY A 284 -18.26 16.66 11.84
N LEU A 285 -17.21 17.25 11.25
CA LEU A 285 -16.59 18.47 11.75
C LEU A 285 -16.33 19.50 10.66
N PHE A 286 -16.32 20.76 11.08
CA PHE A 286 -15.83 21.91 10.33
C PHE A 286 -14.70 22.59 11.10
N ALA A 287 -13.63 22.92 10.42
CA ALA A 287 -12.56 23.77 10.94
C ALA A 287 -11.82 24.47 9.79
N HIS A 288 -10.91 25.40 10.10
CA HIS A 288 -10.06 25.99 9.07
C HIS A 288 -9.02 25.00 8.54
N THR A 289 -8.51 24.11 9.38
CA THR A 289 -7.44 23.18 9.01
C THR A 289 -7.87 21.72 9.16
N ALA A 290 -7.27 20.83 8.36
CA ALA A 290 -7.42 19.38 8.53
C ALA A 290 -6.85 18.89 9.87
N GLN A 291 -5.86 19.59 10.42
CA GLN A 291 -5.27 19.30 11.72
C GLN A 291 -6.29 19.48 12.84
N ASP A 292 -7.01 20.60 12.86
CA ASP A 292 -8.05 20.84 13.87
C ASP A 292 -9.17 19.80 13.78
N ILE A 293 -9.57 19.42 12.55
CA ILE A 293 -10.52 18.33 12.33
C ILE A 293 -10.00 17.03 12.95
N ALA A 294 -8.76 16.65 12.67
CA ALA A 294 -8.22 15.37 13.13
C ALA A 294 -8.08 15.32 14.67
N LEU A 295 -7.66 16.43 15.30
CA LEU A 295 -7.57 16.55 16.75
C LEU A 295 -8.94 16.37 17.42
N VAL A 296 -9.97 17.06 16.92
CA VAL A 296 -11.31 16.99 17.50
C VAL A 296 -11.99 15.66 17.16
N LEU A 297 -11.74 15.09 15.98
CA LEU A 297 -12.25 13.78 15.60
C LEU A 297 -11.79 12.69 16.58
N GLY A 298 -10.55 12.77 17.06
CA GLY A 298 -10.02 11.78 18.01
C GLY A 298 -10.71 11.76 19.37
N SER A 299 -11.36 12.86 19.75
CA SER A 299 -12.22 12.89 20.94
C SER A 299 -13.70 12.66 20.61
N MET A 300 -14.14 12.99 19.39
CA MET A 300 -15.53 12.84 18.95
C MET A 300 -15.90 11.40 18.56
N ALA A 301 -14.99 10.66 17.92
CA ALA A 301 -15.21 9.32 17.41
C ALA A 301 -14.99 8.24 18.48
N GLY A 302 -15.59 7.07 18.27
CA GLY A 302 -15.46 5.93 19.17
C GLY A 302 -16.71 5.07 19.18
N PHE A 303 -16.52 3.81 19.58
CA PHE A 303 -17.63 2.87 19.73
C PHE A 303 -18.58 3.30 20.86
N ASP A 304 -19.87 3.28 20.57
CA ASP A 304 -20.91 3.57 21.54
C ASP A 304 -21.92 2.42 21.61
N PRO A 305 -22.01 1.69 22.74
CA PRO A 305 -22.94 0.58 22.87
C PRO A 305 -24.42 1.02 22.86
N LYS A 306 -24.72 2.32 22.97
CA LYS A 306 -26.09 2.86 22.85
C LYS A 306 -26.55 3.01 21.40
N ASP A 307 -25.64 2.92 20.44
CA ASP A 307 -25.92 2.98 19.01
C ASP A 307 -25.58 1.65 18.35
N SER A 308 -26.59 0.88 17.94
CA SER A 308 -26.41 -0.40 17.26
C SER A 308 -25.73 -0.29 15.89
N THR A 309 -25.60 0.92 15.36
CA THR A 309 -24.90 1.21 14.10
C THR A 309 -23.49 1.72 14.30
N SER A 310 -23.08 1.96 15.55
CA SER A 310 -21.69 2.25 15.89
C SER A 310 -20.85 0.98 15.77
N THR A 311 -19.70 1.09 15.10
CA THR A 311 -18.84 -0.05 14.81
C THR A 311 -17.77 -0.18 15.89
N PRO A 312 -17.64 -1.33 16.58
CA PRO A 312 -16.57 -1.55 17.54
C PRO A 312 -15.24 -1.70 16.81
N ARG A 313 -14.39 -0.67 16.85
CA ARG A 313 -13.07 -0.64 16.21
C ARG A 313 -12.02 -0.05 17.15
N ASN A 314 -10.78 -0.52 16.97
CA ASN A 314 -9.63 0.10 17.59
C ASN A 314 -9.03 1.12 16.62
N ASP A 315 -9.16 2.40 16.94
CA ASP A 315 -8.74 3.51 16.10
C ASP A 315 -7.61 4.30 16.77
N GLU A 316 -6.59 3.60 17.27
CA GLU A 316 -5.45 4.19 17.99
C GLU A 316 -4.78 5.32 17.21
N TRP A 317 -4.84 5.26 15.87
CA TRP A 317 -4.34 6.31 14.99
C TRP A 317 -4.92 7.70 15.31
N LEU A 318 -6.19 7.78 15.72
CA LEU A 318 -6.82 9.04 16.14
C LEU A 318 -6.13 9.61 17.39
N THR A 319 -5.78 8.73 18.33
CA THR A 319 -5.05 9.08 19.54
C THR A 319 -3.61 9.46 19.22
N GLN A 320 -2.98 8.78 18.24
CA GLN A 320 -1.64 9.11 17.76
C GLN A 320 -1.59 10.48 17.09
N ILE A 321 -2.58 10.86 16.27
CA ILE A 321 -2.63 12.21 15.68
C ILE A 321 -2.72 13.28 16.76
N ALA A 322 -3.51 13.05 17.81
CA ALA A 322 -3.57 13.98 18.95
C ALA A 322 -2.22 14.12 19.69
N GLN A 323 -1.39 13.07 19.68
CA GLN A 323 -0.10 13.04 20.36
C GLN A 323 1.07 13.55 19.51
N GLN A 324 1.05 13.23 18.21
CA GLN A 324 2.20 13.33 17.31
C GLN A 324 1.93 14.28 16.12
N GLY A 325 0.70 14.81 16.00
CA GLY A 325 0.25 15.59 14.85
C GLY A 325 -0.17 14.69 13.67
N ILE A 326 -0.63 15.31 12.59
CA ILE A 326 -0.92 14.57 11.36
C ILE A 326 0.41 14.01 10.82
N PRO A 327 0.51 12.69 10.57
CA PRO A 327 1.71 12.10 9.99
C PRO A 327 2.01 12.73 8.61
N GLN A 328 3.28 12.68 8.19
CA GLN A 328 3.60 13.09 6.83
C GLN A 328 2.86 12.23 5.82
N LEU A 329 2.32 12.87 4.78
CA LEU A 329 1.63 12.18 3.70
C LEU A 329 2.55 11.12 3.09
N ALA A 330 2.04 9.90 2.95
CA ALA A 330 2.86 8.81 2.46
C ALA A 330 3.30 9.06 1.00
N PRO A 331 4.56 8.74 0.63
CA PRO A 331 5.03 8.96 -0.73
C PRO A 331 4.30 8.05 -1.73
N ASN A 332 4.20 8.48 -2.99
CA ASN A 332 3.77 7.66 -4.13
C ASN A 332 2.32 7.14 -4.12
N LEU A 333 1.39 7.78 -3.38
CA LEU A 333 -0.04 7.45 -3.47
C LEU A 333 -0.58 7.49 -4.91
N LYS A 334 -1.47 6.55 -5.22
CA LYS A 334 -2.29 6.50 -6.44
C LYS A 334 -3.63 7.19 -6.18
N ILE A 335 -3.90 8.25 -6.91
CA ILE A 335 -5.06 9.11 -6.73
C ILE A 335 -5.97 8.96 -7.94
N GLY A 336 -7.17 8.45 -7.74
CA GLY A 336 -8.14 8.27 -8.82
C GLY A 336 -8.89 9.57 -9.15
N LEU A 337 -9.09 9.81 -10.44
CA LEU A 337 -9.87 10.91 -11.00
C LEU A 337 -11.12 10.33 -11.69
N PRO A 338 -12.31 10.36 -11.06
CA PRO A 338 -13.51 9.77 -11.65
C PRO A 338 -13.94 10.50 -12.92
N THR A 339 -13.84 9.83 -14.06
CA THR A 339 -14.06 10.41 -15.39
C THR A 339 -15.44 11.07 -15.51
N GLU A 340 -16.47 10.43 -14.97
CA GLU A 340 -17.86 10.91 -15.00
C GLU A 340 -18.03 12.24 -14.24
N TYR A 341 -17.18 12.53 -13.25
CA TYR A 341 -17.29 13.73 -12.42
C TYR A 341 -16.65 14.91 -13.14
N PHE A 342 -15.44 14.71 -13.67
CA PHE A 342 -14.73 15.74 -14.43
C PHE A 342 -15.45 16.10 -15.73
N GLN A 343 -16.05 15.12 -16.41
CA GLN A 343 -16.90 15.38 -17.61
C GLN A 343 -18.19 16.13 -17.29
N ALA A 344 -18.70 16.02 -16.06
CA ALA A 344 -19.89 16.75 -15.62
C ALA A 344 -19.61 18.20 -15.20
N MET A 345 -18.34 18.59 -15.07
CA MET A 345 -17.94 19.95 -14.72
C MET A 345 -17.78 20.81 -15.97
N THR A 346 -18.13 22.09 -15.84
CA THR A 346 -17.89 23.08 -16.91
C THR A 346 -16.53 23.78 -16.80
N ASP A 347 -15.89 23.67 -15.64
CA ASP A 347 -14.64 24.33 -15.27
C ASP A 347 -13.93 23.47 -14.22
N THR A 348 -12.67 23.11 -14.48
CA THR A 348 -11.86 22.23 -13.63
C THR A 348 -10.53 22.88 -13.21
N ASP A 349 -10.29 24.15 -13.52
CA ASP A 349 -8.96 24.78 -13.37
C ASP A 349 -8.40 24.65 -11.95
N HIS A 350 -9.26 24.81 -10.94
CA HIS A 350 -8.94 24.67 -9.52
C HIS A 350 -8.58 23.22 -9.13
N LEU A 351 -9.23 22.22 -9.72
CA LEU A 351 -8.91 20.80 -9.49
C LEU A 351 -7.65 20.38 -10.23
N ASP A 352 -7.41 20.92 -11.42
CA ASP A 352 -6.18 20.68 -12.19
C ASP A 352 -4.95 21.23 -11.45
N GLU A 353 -5.09 22.36 -10.74
CA GLU A 353 -4.05 22.87 -9.86
C GLU A 353 -3.80 21.95 -8.65
N VAL A 354 -4.86 21.44 -7.99
CA VAL A 354 -4.72 20.45 -6.91
C VAL A 354 -4.02 19.19 -7.42
N ARG A 355 -4.42 18.69 -8.60
CA ARG A 355 -3.76 17.56 -9.27
C ARG A 355 -2.27 17.82 -9.48
N ARG A 356 -1.92 19.02 -9.98
CA ARG A 356 -0.53 19.41 -10.23
C ARG A 356 0.29 19.43 -8.93
N ILE A 357 -0.26 19.95 -7.85
CA ILE A 357 0.39 19.96 -6.52
C ILE A 357 0.62 18.52 -6.04
N LEU A 358 -0.37 17.65 -6.14
CA LEU A 358 -0.25 16.24 -5.73
C LEU A 358 0.82 15.49 -6.55
N GLN A 359 0.90 15.76 -7.86
CA GLN A 359 1.96 15.22 -8.72
C GLN A 359 3.35 15.74 -8.34
N GLN A 360 3.47 17.01 -7.96
CA GLN A 360 4.73 17.60 -7.48
C GLN A 360 5.19 17.00 -6.15
N LEU A 361 4.26 16.55 -5.32
CA LEU A 361 4.54 15.81 -4.08
C LEU A 361 4.89 14.33 -4.32
N GLY A 362 4.97 13.89 -5.59
CA GLY A 362 5.38 12.53 -5.97
C GLY A 362 4.23 11.54 -6.08
N HIS A 363 2.97 11.98 -6.07
CA HIS A 363 1.81 11.10 -6.23
C HIS A 363 1.45 10.89 -7.70
N THR A 364 0.82 9.75 -7.98
CA THR A 364 0.36 9.42 -9.33
C THR A 364 -1.15 9.61 -9.43
N CYS A 365 -1.62 10.44 -10.37
CA CYS A 365 -3.04 10.58 -10.63
C CYS A 365 -3.45 9.76 -11.86
N ILE A 366 -4.48 8.92 -11.73
CA ILE A 366 -4.99 8.07 -12.81
C ILE A 366 -6.50 8.24 -12.98
N ASP A 367 -6.99 8.13 -14.21
CA ASP A 367 -8.42 8.18 -14.47
C ASP A 367 -9.08 6.86 -14.05
N VAL A 368 -10.24 6.97 -13.40
CA VAL A 368 -11.05 5.83 -12.96
C VAL A 368 -12.51 6.02 -13.40
N ALA A 369 -13.30 4.95 -13.37
CA ALA A 369 -14.70 4.95 -13.77
C ALA A 369 -15.62 4.66 -12.59
N LEU A 370 -16.67 5.46 -12.43
CA LEU A 370 -17.74 5.30 -11.45
C LEU A 370 -19.12 5.34 -12.17
N PRO A 371 -19.42 4.34 -13.00
CA PRO A 371 -20.49 4.40 -14.00
C PRO A 371 -21.90 4.59 -13.41
N ASN A 372 -22.16 4.08 -12.20
CA ASN A 372 -23.50 4.12 -11.61
C ASN A 372 -23.79 5.40 -10.81
N THR A 373 -22.81 6.30 -10.66
CA THR A 373 -22.94 7.50 -9.81
C THR A 373 -23.93 8.54 -10.34
N GLN A 374 -24.24 8.51 -11.63
CA GLN A 374 -25.26 9.40 -12.21
C GLN A 374 -26.66 9.16 -11.60
N MET A 375 -26.92 7.94 -11.11
CA MET A 375 -28.18 7.55 -10.48
C MET A 375 -28.19 7.75 -8.96
N ALA A 376 -27.11 8.31 -8.39
CA ALA A 376 -26.97 8.52 -6.95
C ALA A 376 -28.01 9.50 -6.40
N ILE A 377 -28.27 10.61 -7.10
CA ILE A 377 -29.28 11.59 -6.68
C ILE A 377 -30.68 10.93 -6.60
N PRO A 378 -31.24 10.35 -7.69
CA PRO A 378 -32.51 9.62 -7.60
C PRO A 378 -32.58 8.60 -6.44
N ALA A 379 -31.55 7.76 -6.30
CA ALA A 379 -31.51 6.72 -5.26
C ALA A 379 -31.51 7.31 -3.85
N TYR A 380 -30.69 8.34 -3.61
CA TYR A 380 -30.62 9.04 -2.34
C TYR A 380 -31.96 9.67 -1.94
N TYR A 381 -32.63 10.35 -2.87
CA TYR A 381 -33.90 11.01 -2.57
C TYR A 381 -35.02 10.03 -2.23
N VAL A 382 -34.99 8.81 -2.80
CA VAL A 382 -35.89 7.72 -2.38
C VAL A 382 -35.52 7.18 -1.00
N VAL A 383 -34.25 6.81 -0.79
CA VAL A 383 -33.82 6.21 0.48
C VAL A 383 -33.98 7.19 1.64
N ALA A 384 -33.42 8.39 1.52
CA ALA A 384 -33.50 9.40 2.56
C ALA A 384 -34.93 9.88 2.80
N GLY A 385 -35.74 10.04 1.75
CA GLY A 385 -37.17 10.38 1.89
C GLY A 385 -37.96 9.31 2.63
N ALA A 386 -37.77 8.04 2.27
CA ALA A 386 -38.42 6.90 2.91
C ALA A 386 -38.02 6.78 4.40
N GLU A 387 -36.74 6.91 4.71
CA GLU A 387 -36.27 6.88 6.09
C GLU A 387 -36.76 8.09 6.90
N ALA A 388 -36.81 9.28 6.29
CA ALA A 388 -37.34 10.47 6.94
C ALA A 388 -38.83 10.36 7.27
N SER A 389 -39.65 9.83 6.36
CA SER A 389 -41.10 9.68 6.59
C SER A 389 -41.40 8.80 7.81
N THR A 390 -40.58 7.77 8.04
CA THR A 390 -40.68 6.92 9.24
C THR A 390 -40.00 7.53 10.46
N ASN A 391 -38.80 8.09 10.33
CA ASN A 391 -38.03 8.66 11.44
C ASN A 391 -38.79 9.83 12.10
N LEU A 392 -39.37 10.72 11.28
CA LEU A 392 -40.11 11.88 11.74
C LEU A 392 -41.57 11.57 12.15
N SER A 393 -42.05 10.34 11.96
CA SER A 393 -43.41 9.95 12.37
C SER A 393 -43.67 10.11 13.87
N ARG A 394 -42.61 10.11 14.69
CA ARG A 394 -42.64 10.29 16.15
C ARG A 394 -43.02 11.71 16.60
N TYR A 395 -42.88 12.69 15.72
CA TYR A 395 -43.12 14.10 16.00
C TYR A 395 -44.60 14.40 15.79
N ASP A 396 -45.35 14.04 16.82
CA ASP A 396 -46.80 14.00 16.83
C ASP A 396 -47.42 15.05 17.77
N GLY A 397 -46.58 15.75 18.55
CA GLY A 397 -47.00 16.71 19.57
C GLY A 397 -47.54 16.08 20.86
N VAL A 398 -47.55 14.76 20.99
CA VAL A 398 -48.16 14.06 22.14
C VAL A 398 -47.23 14.04 23.36
N ARG A 399 -45.92 13.89 23.16
CA ARG A 399 -44.96 13.77 24.27
C ARG A 399 -44.10 15.02 24.46
N PHE A 400 -43.68 15.64 23.37
CA PHE A 400 -42.77 16.79 23.34
C PHE A 400 -42.92 17.53 22.01
N GLY A 401 -42.31 18.71 21.92
CA GLY A 401 -42.37 19.57 20.73
C GLY A 401 -43.67 20.36 20.61
N HIS A 402 -43.98 20.80 19.39
CA HIS A 402 -45.19 21.55 19.06
C HIS A 402 -46.44 20.68 19.15
N ARG A 403 -47.48 21.21 19.78
CA ARG A 403 -48.83 20.65 19.80
C ARG A 403 -49.80 21.73 19.38
N CYS A 404 -50.69 21.41 18.44
CA CYS A 404 -51.74 22.32 18.03
C CYS A 404 -52.66 22.70 19.21
N GLU A 405 -53.21 23.91 19.15
CA GLU A 405 -54.16 24.36 20.17
C GLU A 405 -55.53 23.69 19.99
N ASN A 406 -56.15 23.30 21.12
CA ASN A 406 -57.51 22.76 21.20
C ASN A 406 -57.80 21.64 20.18
N PRO A 407 -57.12 20.47 20.25
CA PRO A 407 -57.37 19.35 19.33
C PRO A 407 -58.78 18.77 19.52
N GLU A 408 -59.53 18.64 18.43
CA GLU A 408 -60.90 18.09 18.42
C GLU A 408 -60.93 16.56 18.48
N SER A 409 -59.88 15.93 17.97
CA SER A 409 -59.69 14.47 17.97
C SER A 409 -58.19 14.13 17.93
N LEU A 410 -57.86 12.85 18.09
CA LEU A 410 -56.48 12.39 17.95
C LEU A 410 -55.95 12.56 16.51
N GLU A 411 -56.81 12.36 15.52
CA GLU A 411 -56.43 12.56 14.11
C GLU A 411 -56.18 14.03 13.81
N ASP A 412 -57.05 14.91 14.29
CA ASP A 412 -56.89 16.36 14.22
C ASP A 412 -55.61 16.84 14.92
N LEU A 413 -55.31 16.29 16.11
CA LEU A 413 -54.07 16.56 16.84
C LEU A 413 -52.84 16.27 15.97
N TYR A 414 -52.78 15.07 15.37
CA TYR A 414 -51.64 14.67 14.54
C TYR A 414 -51.53 15.55 13.30
N GLN A 415 -52.63 15.73 12.56
CA GLN A 415 -52.61 16.45 11.30
C GLN A 415 -52.24 17.92 11.48
N ARG A 416 -52.85 18.63 12.44
CA ARG A 416 -52.56 20.04 12.67
C ARG A 416 -51.18 20.26 13.28
N SER A 417 -50.80 19.50 14.31
CA SER A 417 -49.48 19.68 14.95
C SER A 417 -48.35 19.47 13.93
N ARG A 418 -48.44 18.46 13.07
CA ARG A 418 -47.44 18.23 12.01
C ARG A 418 -47.49 19.32 10.93
N SER A 419 -48.67 19.73 10.49
CA SER A 419 -48.80 20.76 9.45
C SER A 419 -48.35 22.15 9.89
N GLU A 420 -48.56 22.51 11.14
CA GLU A 420 -48.14 23.77 11.76
C GLU A 420 -46.65 23.76 12.16
N GLY A 421 -46.15 22.58 12.57
CA GLY A 421 -44.79 22.41 13.09
C GLY A 421 -43.73 22.26 12.01
N PHE A 422 -44.01 21.54 10.92
CA PHE A 422 -43.04 21.35 9.83
C PHE A 422 -43.15 22.45 8.76
N GLY A 423 -42.02 22.80 8.16
CA GLY A 423 -41.92 23.59 6.94
C GLY A 423 -42.21 22.77 5.68
N GLU A 424 -42.18 23.45 4.54
CA GLU A 424 -42.61 22.89 3.26
C GLU A 424 -41.67 21.79 2.73
N GLU A 425 -40.34 21.97 2.85
CA GLU A 425 -39.37 20.96 2.40
C GLU A 425 -39.51 19.66 3.20
N VAL A 426 -39.68 19.74 4.53
CA VAL A 426 -39.86 18.55 5.38
C VAL A 426 -41.16 17.83 5.03
N LYS A 427 -42.28 18.56 4.85
CA LYS A 427 -43.55 17.96 4.39
C LYS A 427 -43.39 17.28 3.04
N ARG A 428 -42.71 17.91 2.08
CA ARG A 428 -42.44 17.35 0.75
C ARG A 428 -41.68 16.03 0.84
N ARG A 429 -40.61 15.98 1.64
CA ARG A 429 -39.81 14.76 1.87
C ARG A 429 -40.62 13.65 2.53
N ILE A 430 -41.46 13.99 3.52
CA ILE A 430 -42.37 13.03 4.16
C ILE A 430 -43.36 12.47 3.13
N LEU A 431 -43.95 13.31 2.27
CA LEU A 431 -44.88 12.87 1.22
C LEU A 431 -44.21 11.95 0.20
N THR A 432 -43.05 12.34 -0.34
CA THR A 432 -42.27 11.51 -1.28
C THR A 432 -41.85 10.19 -0.65
N GLY A 433 -41.40 10.19 0.61
CA GLY A 433 -41.07 8.98 1.35
C GLY A 433 -42.27 8.07 1.60
N THR A 434 -43.41 8.66 1.95
CA THR A 434 -44.67 7.92 2.15
C THR A 434 -45.13 7.27 0.83
N TYR A 435 -44.98 7.97 -0.29
CA TYR A 435 -45.24 7.43 -1.62
C TYR A 435 -44.31 6.25 -1.95
N ALA A 436 -43.00 6.41 -1.76
CA ALA A 436 -42.02 5.35 -2.04
C ALA A 436 -42.20 4.10 -1.18
N LEU A 437 -42.75 4.23 0.04
CA LEU A 437 -43.02 3.11 0.95
C LEU A 437 -44.42 2.50 0.80
N SER A 438 -45.28 3.06 -0.05
CA SER A 438 -46.64 2.57 -0.22
C SER A 438 -46.71 1.26 -1.02
N VAL A 439 -47.74 0.45 -0.74
CA VAL A 439 -47.93 -0.88 -1.37
C VAL A 439 -48.07 -0.72 -2.89
N GLY A 440 -47.28 -1.49 -3.64
CA GLY A 440 -47.19 -1.41 -5.11
C GLY A 440 -46.00 -0.59 -5.61
N TYR A 441 -45.52 0.36 -4.82
CA TYR A 441 -44.41 1.27 -5.17
C TYR A 441 -43.10 0.94 -4.44
N PHE A 442 -43.16 0.16 -3.36
CA PHE A 442 -42.01 -0.27 -2.57
C PHE A 442 -40.94 -1.01 -3.39
N ASP A 443 -41.34 -2.03 -4.16
CA ASP A 443 -40.40 -2.81 -4.98
C ASP A 443 -39.85 -1.97 -6.14
N ALA A 444 -40.72 -1.17 -6.76
CA ALA A 444 -40.36 -0.31 -7.88
C ALA A 444 -39.34 0.76 -7.46
N TYR A 445 -39.52 1.42 -6.32
CA TYR A 445 -38.68 2.55 -5.94
C TYR A 445 -37.70 2.22 -4.83
N TYR A 446 -38.16 1.81 -3.65
CA TYR A 446 -37.29 1.65 -2.49
C TYR A 446 -36.30 0.48 -2.66
N LEU A 447 -36.77 -0.66 -3.17
CA LEU A 447 -35.91 -1.81 -3.43
C LEU A 447 -34.92 -1.52 -4.57
N GLN A 448 -35.37 -0.87 -5.64
CA GLN A 448 -34.52 -0.47 -6.76
C GLN A 448 -33.44 0.52 -6.32
N ALA A 449 -33.79 1.53 -5.50
CA ALA A 449 -32.83 2.48 -4.95
C ALA A 449 -31.77 1.79 -4.08
N GLN A 450 -32.14 0.80 -3.27
CA GLN A 450 -31.19 -0.01 -2.49
C GLN A 450 -30.26 -0.86 -3.38
N LYS A 451 -30.73 -1.36 -4.52
CA LYS A 451 -29.88 -2.07 -5.49
C LYS A 451 -28.92 -1.12 -6.20
N ILE A 452 -29.37 0.08 -6.58
CA ILE A 452 -28.49 1.12 -7.15
C ILE A 452 -27.45 1.56 -6.13
N ARG A 453 -27.83 1.74 -4.86
CA ARG A 453 -26.89 1.98 -3.75
C ARG A 453 -25.82 0.89 -3.66
N ARG A 454 -26.20 -0.38 -3.86
CA ARG A 454 -25.25 -1.50 -3.91
C ARG A 454 -24.31 -1.41 -5.11
N LEU A 455 -24.82 -1.08 -6.29
CA LEU A 455 -24.00 -0.88 -7.49
C LEU A 455 -22.96 0.23 -7.28
N ILE A 456 -23.37 1.38 -6.74
CA ILE A 456 -22.47 2.49 -6.42
C ILE A 456 -21.40 2.05 -5.40
N SER A 457 -21.79 1.30 -4.37
CA SER A 457 -20.84 0.78 -3.37
C SER A 457 -19.84 -0.22 -3.99
N ASN A 458 -20.29 -1.04 -4.94
CA ASN A 458 -19.43 -1.96 -5.69
C ASN A 458 -18.44 -1.18 -6.59
N ASP A 459 -18.89 -0.11 -7.25
CA ASP A 459 -18.02 0.74 -8.08
C ASP A 459 -16.87 1.31 -7.25
N PHE A 460 -17.15 1.91 -6.10
CA PHE A 460 -16.11 2.40 -5.18
C PHE A 460 -15.18 1.27 -4.73
N SER A 461 -15.73 0.12 -4.33
CA SER A 461 -14.93 -1.03 -3.88
C SER A 461 -13.98 -1.53 -4.98
N ASN A 462 -14.42 -1.51 -6.24
CA ASN A 462 -13.60 -1.91 -7.39
C ASN A 462 -12.53 -0.86 -7.72
N VAL A 463 -12.85 0.41 -7.55
CA VAL A 463 -11.92 1.51 -7.79
C VAL A 463 -10.81 1.54 -6.73
N PHE A 464 -11.12 1.37 -5.45
CA PHE A 464 -10.12 1.35 -4.37
C PHE A 464 -9.16 0.13 -4.42
N ARG A 465 -9.41 -0.86 -5.28
CA ARG A 465 -8.40 -1.89 -5.62
C ARG A 465 -7.27 -1.36 -6.50
N GLN A 466 -7.44 -0.19 -7.10
CA GLN A 466 -6.54 0.40 -8.08
C GLN A 466 -5.89 1.70 -7.58
N VAL A 467 -6.56 2.40 -6.66
CA VAL A 467 -6.16 3.71 -6.13
C VAL A 467 -6.33 3.76 -4.62
N ASP A 468 -5.51 4.56 -3.96
CA ASP A 468 -5.53 4.73 -2.50
C ASP A 468 -6.62 5.73 -2.05
N LEU A 469 -6.88 6.74 -2.88
CA LEU A 469 -7.91 7.77 -2.62
C LEU A 469 -8.44 8.35 -3.94
N LEU A 470 -9.57 9.06 -3.88
CA LEU A 470 -10.15 9.78 -5.01
C LEU A 470 -10.09 11.28 -4.82
N LEU A 471 -9.71 12.01 -5.87
CA LEU A 471 -9.87 13.47 -5.95
C LEU A 471 -11.08 13.79 -6.83
N THR A 472 -12.01 14.60 -6.30
CA THR A 472 -13.28 14.94 -6.94
C THR A 472 -13.64 16.41 -6.71
N PRO A 473 -14.48 17.03 -7.55
CA PRO A 473 -15.18 18.27 -7.18
C PRO A 473 -16.02 18.05 -5.91
N THR A 474 -16.11 19.07 -5.05
CA THR A 474 -17.09 19.02 -3.94
C THR A 474 -18.49 19.43 -4.41
N ALA A 475 -18.58 20.52 -5.19
CA ALA A 475 -19.84 21.08 -5.67
C ALA A 475 -19.73 21.45 -7.16
N PRO A 476 -20.85 21.56 -7.91
CA PRO A 476 -20.85 21.96 -9.32
C PRO A 476 -20.31 23.36 -9.61
N GLY A 477 -20.29 24.23 -8.61
CA GLY A 477 -19.82 25.59 -8.73
C GLY A 477 -19.67 26.26 -7.36
N PRO A 478 -19.40 27.58 -7.33
CA PRO A 478 -19.36 28.35 -6.08
C PRO A 478 -20.77 28.48 -5.47
N ALA A 479 -20.83 29.05 -4.26
CA ALA A 479 -22.09 29.38 -3.62
C ALA A 479 -23.03 30.17 -4.55
N PHE A 480 -24.32 29.88 -4.52
CA PHE A 480 -25.34 30.56 -5.33
C PHE A 480 -26.12 31.60 -4.51
N ALA A 481 -26.75 32.55 -5.21
CA ALA A 481 -27.54 33.61 -4.57
C ALA A 481 -28.76 33.03 -3.83
N ALA A 482 -29.08 33.58 -2.67
CA ALA A 482 -30.27 33.19 -1.90
C ALA A 482 -31.54 33.36 -2.74
N GLY A 483 -32.45 32.38 -2.66
CA GLY A 483 -33.69 32.32 -3.41
C GLY A 483 -33.58 31.85 -4.87
N ALA A 484 -32.36 31.72 -5.43
CA ALA A 484 -32.18 31.43 -6.85
C ALA A 484 -32.77 30.07 -7.29
N LEU A 485 -32.73 29.06 -6.43
CA LEU A 485 -33.17 27.70 -6.73
C LEU A 485 -34.48 27.29 -6.02
N LYS A 486 -35.15 28.22 -5.31
CA LYS A 486 -36.29 27.91 -4.45
C LYS A 486 -37.51 27.32 -5.18
N GLN A 487 -37.67 27.67 -6.46
CA GLN A 487 -38.78 27.21 -7.31
C GLN A 487 -38.44 25.96 -8.15
N ASP A 488 -37.18 25.51 -8.12
CA ASP A 488 -36.71 24.33 -8.86
C ASP A 488 -36.02 23.34 -7.90
N PRO A 489 -36.79 22.46 -7.24
CA PRO A 489 -36.24 21.50 -6.29
C PRO A 489 -35.25 20.54 -6.97
N VAL A 490 -35.44 20.19 -8.24
CA VAL A 490 -34.53 19.28 -8.95
C VAL A 490 -33.18 19.94 -9.15
N ALA A 491 -33.13 21.21 -9.56
CA ALA A 491 -31.88 21.96 -9.65
C ALA A 491 -31.18 22.14 -8.29
N MET A 492 -31.93 22.31 -7.20
CA MET A 492 -31.39 22.31 -5.84
C MET A 492 -30.73 20.96 -5.50
N TYR A 493 -31.37 19.84 -5.85
CA TYR A 493 -30.87 18.51 -5.55
C TYR A 493 -29.58 18.16 -6.32
N GLN A 494 -29.41 18.74 -7.52
CA GLN A 494 -28.20 18.58 -8.31
C GLN A 494 -26.97 19.28 -7.71
N GLN A 495 -27.15 20.16 -6.71
CA GLN A 495 -26.01 20.77 -6.00
C GLN A 495 -25.18 19.75 -5.22
N ASP A 496 -25.76 18.60 -4.86
CA ASP A 496 -25.10 17.54 -4.10
C ASP A 496 -24.58 16.38 -4.98
N LYS A 497 -24.52 16.58 -6.30
CA LYS A 497 -24.22 15.53 -7.29
C LYS A 497 -22.93 14.76 -7.00
N PHE A 498 -21.90 15.41 -6.49
CA PHE A 498 -20.59 14.81 -6.23
C PHE A 498 -20.39 14.30 -4.81
N THR A 499 -21.26 14.69 -3.87
CA THR A 499 -21.14 14.36 -2.44
C THR A 499 -22.04 13.20 -2.03
N VAL A 500 -23.24 13.09 -2.62
CA VAL A 500 -24.20 12.01 -2.37
C VAL A 500 -23.65 10.60 -2.62
N PRO A 501 -22.89 10.33 -3.70
CA PRO A 501 -22.39 8.98 -3.97
C PRO A 501 -21.59 8.37 -2.81
N ALA A 502 -20.68 9.15 -2.21
CA ALA A 502 -19.90 8.69 -1.06
C ALA A 502 -20.76 8.48 0.20
N SER A 503 -21.81 9.28 0.41
CA SER A 503 -22.77 9.07 1.50
C SER A 503 -23.56 7.78 1.32
N LEU A 504 -24.03 7.49 0.11
CA LEU A 504 -24.71 6.23 -0.21
C LEU A 504 -23.81 5.02 0.07
N ALA A 505 -22.53 5.11 -0.27
CA ALA A 505 -21.54 4.07 -0.01
C ALA A 505 -21.04 4.02 1.45
N GLY A 506 -21.39 5.01 2.29
CA GLY A 506 -20.95 5.10 3.69
C GLY A 506 -19.47 5.46 3.87
N LEU A 507 -18.81 5.99 2.84
CA LEU A 507 -17.37 6.24 2.81
C LEU A 507 -16.97 7.56 3.49
N PRO A 508 -15.77 7.67 4.06
CA PRO A 508 -15.25 8.94 4.55
C PRO A 508 -14.92 9.87 3.38
N ALA A 509 -15.22 11.16 3.55
CA ALA A 509 -14.93 12.16 2.55
C ALA A 509 -14.68 13.54 3.19
N LEU A 510 -13.62 14.20 2.74
CA LEU A 510 -13.17 15.51 3.20
C LEU A 510 -13.30 16.53 2.08
N SER A 511 -13.88 17.70 2.36
CA SER A 511 -13.81 18.86 1.48
C SER A 511 -12.75 19.83 2.00
N MET A 512 -11.92 20.34 1.08
CA MET A 512 -10.89 21.34 1.35
C MET A 512 -11.00 22.51 0.36
N PRO A 513 -10.72 23.75 0.80
CA PRO A 513 -10.71 24.90 -0.09
C PRO A 513 -9.59 24.77 -1.12
N CYS A 514 -9.88 25.08 -2.39
CA CYS A 514 -8.94 24.87 -3.50
C CYS A 514 -8.92 26.00 -4.54
N GLY A 515 -9.58 27.13 -4.25
CA GLY A 515 -9.55 28.29 -5.13
C GLY A 515 -10.75 29.22 -4.94
N PHE A 516 -10.86 30.19 -5.84
CA PHE A 516 -11.95 31.16 -5.87
C PHE A 516 -12.47 31.34 -7.30
N LYS A 517 -13.77 31.60 -7.43
CA LYS A 517 -14.41 32.04 -8.66
C LYS A 517 -15.32 33.21 -8.35
N GLN A 518 -15.08 34.35 -9.01
CA GLN A 518 -15.83 35.59 -8.80
C GLN A 518 -15.88 36.05 -7.32
N GLY A 519 -14.78 35.82 -6.58
CA GLY A 519 -14.69 36.18 -5.15
C GLY A 519 -15.36 35.19 -4.20
N LEU A 520 -15.94 34.10 -4.70
CA LEU A 520 -16.53 33.03 -3.89
C LEU A 520 -15.61 31.81 -3.85
N PRO A 521 -15.52 31.09 -2.72
CA PRO A 521 -14.64 29.94 -2.58
C PRO A 521 -15.12 28.72 -3.39
N LEU A 522 -14.16 27.86 -3.73
CA LEU A 522 -14.35 26.57 -4.37
C LEU A 522 -13.72 25.46 -3.51
N GLY A 523 -14.29 24.26 -3.56
CA GLY A 523 -13.84 23.11 -2.76
C GLY A 523 -13.52 21.86 -3.59
N ALA A 524 -12.42 21.21 -3.24
CA ALA A 524 -12.03 19.89 -3.73
C ALA A 524 -12.36 18.85 -2.65
N GLN A 525 -12.85 17.69 -3.08
CA GLN A 525 -13.24 16.59 -2.20
C GLN A 525 -12.27 15.43 -2.37
N LEU A 526 -11.75 14.93 -1.25
CA LEU A 526 -10.99 13.69 -1.14
C LEU A 526 -11.90 12.60 -0.56
N ILE A 527 -12.00 11.45 -1.24
CA ILE A 527 -12.79 10.30 -0.77
C ILE A 527 -11.83 9.14 -0.51
N GLY A 528 -11.84 8.64 0.73
CA GLY A 528 -11.04 7.50 1.16
C GLY A 528 -11.84 6.21 1.22
N PRO A 529 -11.17 5.05 1.30
CA PRO A 529 -11.81 3.78 1.65
C PRO A 529 -12.50 3.86 3.03
N ALA A 530 -13.44 2.95 3.28
CA ALA A 530 -14.11 2.87 4.57
C ALA A 530 -13.09 2.71 5.72
N TYR A 531 -13.27 3.52 6.77
CA TYR A 531 -12.43 3.60 7.97
C TYR A 531 -10.99 4.07 7.74
N ARG A 532 -10.69 4.65 6.57
CA ARG A 532 -9.37 5.19 6.19
C ARG A 532 -9.38 6.71 6.09
N GLU A 533 -9.93 7.38 7.10
CA GLU A 533 -9.84 8.84 7.26
C GLU A 533 -8.37 9.33 7.40
N ASP A 534 -7.48 8.43 7.81
CA ASP A 534 -6.06 8.62 8.07
C ASP A 534 -5.17 8.40 6.85
N LEU A 535 -5.56 7.46 5.96
CA LEU A 535 -4.76 6.94 4.86
C LEU A 535 -3.35 6.49 5.29
N MET A 536 -3.17 5.95 6.51
CA MET A 536 -1.85 5.48 6.96
C MET A 536 -1.34 4.35 6.08
N ASN A 537 -0.09 4.45 5.61
CA ASN A 537 0.54 3.39 4.84
C ASN A 537 1.16 2.34 5.75
N TRP A 538 1.17 1.10 5.24
CA TRP A 538 1.86 -0.03 5.85
C TRP A 538 3.24 -0.18 5.22
N GLU A 539 4.25 -0.40 6.04
CA GLU A 539 5.53 -0.94 5.59
C GLU A 539 5.61 -2.43 5.93
N ALA A 540 6.16 -3.20 5.00
CA ALA A 540 6.46 -4.60 5.24
C ALA A 540 7.76 -4.73 6.03
N VAL A 541 7.84 -5.74 6.88
CA VAL A 541 9.03 -6.15 7.60
C VAL A 541 9.23 -7.63 7.29
N ILE A 542 10.33 -7.92 6.59
CA ILE A 542 10.58 -9.24 6.03
C ILE A 542 11.91 -9.77 6.54
N GLY A 543 11.90 -11.02 7.00
CA GLY A 543 13.10 -11.81 7.29
C GLY A 543 13.07 -13.12 6.50
N LEU A 544 14.22 -13.59 6.05
CA LEU A 544 14.35 -14.84 5.31
C LEU A 544 15.13 -15.88 6.11
N GLU A 545 14.65 -17.12 6.08
CA GLU A 545 15.34 -18.31 6.58
C GLU A 545 15.73 -19.15 5.37
N ILE A 546 17.03 -19.25 5.09
CA ILE A 546 17.56 -19.90 3.90
C ILE A 546 18.34 -21.14 4.32
N HIS A 547 17.87 -22.32 3.91
CA HIS A 547 18.58 -23.58 4.10
C HIS A 547 19.50 -23.85 2.91
N VAL A 548 20.79 -24.01 3.18
CA VAL A 548 21.84 -24.31 2.20
C VAL A 548 22.36 -25.72 2.43
N GLN A 549 22.10 -26.64 1.51
CA GLN A 549 22.64 -28.00 1.57
C GLN A 549 24.13 -27.97 1.21
N LEU A 550 24.99 -28.42 2.13
CA LEU A 550 26.43 -28.35 1.94
C LEU A 550 26.92 -29.49 1.04
N ALA A 551 27.81 -29.15 0.10
CA ALA A 551 28.37 -30.04 -0.92
C ALA A 551 29.48 -30.96 -0.38
N THR A 552 29.25 -31.59 0.78
CA THR A 552 30.17 -32.58 1.36
C THR A 552 30.05 -33.92 0.65
N LYS A 553 31.05 -34.80 0.84
CA LYS A 553 31.02 -36.19 0.33
C LYS A 553 30.24 -37.16 1.21
N SER A 554 30.18 -36.87 2.50
CA SER A 554 29.47 -37.66 3.51
C SER A 554 28.53 -36.78 4.31
N LYS A 555 27.57 -37.41 4.98
CA LYS A 555 26.60 -36.77 5.87
C LYS A 555 27.25 -36.03 7.05
N ILE A 556 26.48 -35.20 7.76
CA ILE A 556 27.03 -34.34 8.84
C ILE A 556 27.42 -35.15 10.08
N PHE A 557 26.70 -36.23 10.36
CA PHE A 557 26.90 -37.06 11.56
C PHE A 557 27.19 -38.53 11.25
N SER A 558 27.36 -38.90 9.97
CA SER A 558 27.60 -40.27 9.55
C SER A 558 28.46 -40.36 8.29
N GLY A 559 29.05 -41.54 8.05
CA GLY A 559 29.88 -41.80 6.87
C GLY A 559 29.10 -42.12 5.59
N ALA A 560 27.76 -42.04 5.60
CA ALA A 560 26.94 -42.33 4.42
C ALA A 560 27.03 -41.21 3.36
N SER A 561 26.75 -41.56 2.11
CA SER A 561 26.84 -40.65 0.96
C SER A 561 25.75 -39.58 0.97
N THR A 562 26.06 -38.44 0.37
CA THR A 562 25.16 -37.29 0.10
C THR A 562 24.82 -37.15 -1.39
N GLU A 563 25.25 -38.10 -2.23
CA GLU A 563 25.06 -38.06 -3.68
C GLU A 563 23.57 -38.13 -4.07
N PHE A 564 23.12 -37.19 -4.90
CA PHE A 564 21.73 -37.14 -5.35
C PHE A 564 21.40 -38.26 -6.35
N GLY A 565 20.13 -38.71 -6.36
CA GLY A 565 19.60 -39.62 -7.38
C GLY A 565 19.73 -41.12 -7.10
N ALA A 566 20.15 -41.54 -5.91
CA ALA A 566 20.18 -42.95 -5.53
C ALA A 566 18.77 -43.54 -5.32
N GLU A 567 18.66 -44.87 -5.41
CA GLU A 567 17.44 -45.61 -5.07
C GLU A 567 16.97 -45.30 -3.63
N PRO A 568 15.65 -45.23 -3.35
CA PRO A 568 15.14 -44.86 -2.05
C PRO A 568 15.75 -45.68 -0.90
N ASN A 569 16.18 -44.99 0.17
CA ASN A 569 16.83 -45.57 1.35
C ASN A 569 18.17 -46.32 1.11
N ALA A 570 18.80 -46.23 -0.07
CA ALA A 570 20.09 -46.86 -0.36
C ALA A 570 21.30 -46.14 0.30
N GLN A 571 21.12 -44.90 0.75
CA GLN A 571 22.17 -44.05 1.32
C GLN A 571 21.94 -43.73 2.80
N ALA A 572 21.14 -44.54 3.50
CA ALA A 572 20.95 -44.42 4.96
C ALA A 572 21.76 -45.50 5.70
N CYS A 573 22.52 -45.09 6.71
CA CYS A 573 23.22 -46.00 7.62
C CYS A 573 22.51 -46.10 8.98
N ALA A 574 23.04 -46.92 9.91
CA ALA A 574 22.45 -47.11 11.23
C ALA A 574 22.24 -45.80 12.02
N ILE A 575 23.14 -44.82 11.86
CA ILE A 575 23.04 -43.49 12.50
C ILE A 575 21.87 -42.71 11.90
N ASP A 576 21.80 -42.65 10.57
CA ASP A 576 20.74 -41.93 9.84
C ASP A 576 19.37 -42.51 10.15
N LEU A 577 19.28 -43.83 10.31
CA LEU A 577 18.07 -44.57 10.67
C LEU A 577 17.69 -44.45 12.16
N GLY A 578 18.53 -43.82 13.00
CA GLY A 578 18.26 -43.68 14.43
C GLY A 578 18.17 -45.01 15.18
N LEU A 579 18.95 -46.02 14.78
CA LEU A 579 18.89 -47.34 15.44
C LEU A 579 19.39 -47.29 16.90
N PRO A 580 18.88 -48.16 17.80
CA PRO A 580 19.32 -48.16 19.20
C PRO A 580 20.83 -48.35 19.35
N GLY A 581 21.49 -47.47 20.11
CA GLY A 581 22.91 -47.54 20.45
C GLY A 581 23.86 -46.85 19.48
N VAL A 582 23.37 -46.17 18.45
CA VAL A 582 24.19 -45.36 17.53
C VAL A 582 24.51 -44.00 18.13
N LEU A 583 25.64 -43.40 17.72
CA LEU A 583 26.08 -42.07 18.15
C LEU A 583 26.50 -41.24 16.92
N PRO A 584 26.21 -39.93 16.89
CA PRO A 584 26.60 -39.02 15.82
C PRO A 584 28.11 -38.77 15.79
N VAL A 585 28.69 -38.61 14.60
CA VAL A 585 30.10 -38.25 14.40
C VAL A 585 30.22 -37.07 13.45
N LEU A 586 30.58 -35.90 13.97
CA LEU A 586 30.61 -34.64 13.23
C LEU A 586 31.58 -34.67 12.03
N ASN A 587 31.11 -34.13 10.90
CA ASN A 587 31.87 -33.96 9.67
C ASN A 587 32.67 -32.64 9.66
N GLU A 588 34.00 -32.75 9.63
CA GLU A 588 34.93 -31.61 9.60
C GLU A 588 34.74 -30.71 8.35
N ALA A 589 34.39 -31.30 7.20
CA ALA A 589 34.17 -30.51 5.98
C ALA A 589 32.94 -29.59 6.09
N ALA A 590 31.90 -30.01 6.80
CA ALA A 590 30.72 -29.18 7.05
C ALA A 590 31.08 -27.95 7.92
N VAL A 591 31.93 -28.15 8.93
CA VAL A 591 32.48 -27.07 9.77
C VAL A 591 33.29 -26.08 8.93
N ALA A 592 34.20 -26.57 8.09
CA ALA A 592 35.01 -25.72 7.23
C ALA A 592 34.17 -24.90 6.23
N MET A 593 33.14 -25.50 5.64
CA MET A 593 32.22 -24.81 4.71
C MET A 593 31.38 -23.73 5.42
N ALA A 594 30.93 -23.97 6.65
CA ALA A 594 30.20 -22.98 7.43
C ALA A 594 31.11 -21.79 7.82
N VAL A 595 32.35 -22.04 8.26
CA VAL A 595 33.33 -20.97 8.54
C VAL A 595 33.63 -20.17 7.28
N LYS A 596 33.81 -20.85 6.14
CA LYS A 596 34.03 -20.21 4.83
C LYS A 596 32.88 -19.27 4.46
N PHE A 597 31.63 -19.69 4.66
CA PHE A 597 30.47 -18.83 4.45
C PHE A 597 30.47 -17.62 5.38
N GLY A 598 30.67 -17.84 6.69
CA GLY A 598 30.68 -16.76 7.67
C GLY A 598 31.73 -15.69 7.38
N LEU A 599 32.96 -16.11 7.02
CA LEU A 599 34.02 -15.19 6.63
C LEU A 599 33.66 -14.36 5.38
N ALA A 600 32.94 -14.95 4.42
CA ALA A 600 32.56 -14.29 3.17
C ALA A 600 31.48 -13.21 3.35
N ILE A 601 30.65 -13.31 4.41
CA ILE A 601 29.67 -12.29 4.79
C ILE A 601 30.18 -11.37 5.93
N GLY A 602 31.48 -11.41 6.21
CA GLY A 602 32.08 -10.61 7.29
C GLY A 602 31.57 -10.95 8.68
N ALA A 603 31.04 -12.15 8.91
CA ALA A 603 30.43 -12.54 10.16
C ALA A 603 31.45 -12.88 11.25
N GLN A 604 31.02 -12.76 12.51
CA GLN A 604 31.74 -13.28 13.66
C GLN A 604 31.73 -14.82 13.65
N ILE A 605 32.90 -15.45 13.62
CA ILE A 605 33.04 -16.90 13.76
C ILE A 605 33.17 -17.26 15.25
N ASN A 606 32.30 -18.14 15.74
CA ASN A 606 32.35 -18.59 17.12
C ASN A 606 33.28 -19.81 17.23
N LEU A 607 34.47 -19.61 17.81
CA LEU A 607 35.46 -20.68 18.05
C LEU A 607 34.98 -21.76 19.02
N HIS A 608 33.95 -21.45 19.79
CA HIS A 608 33.26 -22.38 20.68
C HIS A 608 31.79 -22.43 20.26
N SER A 609 31.34 -23.61 19.85
CA SER A 609 29.98 -23.84 19.37
C SER A 609 29.43 -25.16 19.92
N VAL A 610 28.13 -25.23 20.12
CA VAL A 610 27.44 -26.37 20.75
C VAL A 610 26.36 -26.86 19.81
N PHE A 611 26.28 -28.17 19.63
CA PHE A 611 25.15 -28.80 18.95
C PHE A 611 24.05 -29.09 19.95
N ASP A 612 22.81 -28.88 19.54
CA ASP A 612 21.61 -29.00 20.33
C ASP A 612 20.61 -29.94 19.65
N ARG A 613 19.74 -30.56 20.43
CA ARG A 613 18.61 -31.35 19.92
C ARG A 613 17.38 -30.48 19.77
N LYS A 614 16.92 -30.32 18.54
CA LYS A 614 15.59 -29.78 18.20
C LYS A 614 14.60 -30.93 18.17
N ASN A 615 13.82 -31.10 19.23
CA ASN A 615 12.97 -32.27 19.44
C ASN A 615 11.60 -32.11 18.77
N TYR A 616 11.30 -32.94 17.76
CA TYR A 616 9.97 -33.08 17.18
C TYR A 616 9.80 -34.46 16.51
N PHE A 617 8.57 -34.96 16.50
CA PHE A 617 8.27 -36.25 15.89
C PHE A 617 7.71 -36.06 14.49
N TYR A 618 8.41 -36.59 13.50
CA TYR A 618 7.89 -36.69 12.13
C TYR A 618 8.48 -37.95 11.45
N PRO A 619 7.72 -38.63 10.56
CA PRO A 619 8.17 -39.90 9.98
C PRO A 619 9.49 -39.87 9.20
N ASP A 620 9.86 -38.72 8.62
CA ASP A 620 11.14 -38.54 7.91
C ASP A 620 12.32 -38.14 8.81
N LEU A 621 12.09 -38.03 10.12
CA LEU A 621 13.09 -37.77 11.15
C LEU A 621 13.15 -38.94 12.14
N PRO A 622 13.86 -40.02 11.81
CA PRO A 622 13.81 -41.29 12.55
C PRO A 622 14.30 -41.19 14.01
N LYS A 623 15.19 -40.23 14.31
CA LYS A 623 15.69 -40.00 15.69
C LYS A 623 14.64 -39.39 16.63
N GLY A 624 13.57 -38.78 16.09
CA GLY A 624 12.62 -37.98 16.89
C GLY A 624 13.19 -36.65 17.41
N TYR A 625 14.39 -36.29 16.96
CA TYR A 625 15.04 -35.00 17.16
C TYR A 625 16.03 -34.76 16.01
N GLN A 626 16.19 -33.50 15.63
CA GLN A 626 17.15 -33.02 14.65
C GLN A 626 18.33 -32.41 15.42
N ILE A 627 19.55 -32.83 15.11
CA ILE A 627 20.74 -32.18 15.65
C ILE A 627 20.97 -30.88 14.88
N SER A 628 20.96 -29.76 15.60
CA SER A 628 21.11 -28.39 15.08
C SER A 628 21.99 -27.58 16.06
N GLN A 629 21.97 -26.25 16.00
CA GLN A 629 22.62 -25.39 17.00
C GLN A 629 21.62 -24.32 17.44
N PHE A 630 21.66 -23.89 18.69
CA PHE A 630 20.70 -22.90 19.21
C PHE A 630 21.39 -21.66 19.75
N GLU A 631 22.00 -21.71 20.94
CA GLU A 631 22.53 -20.50 21.61
C GLU A 631 23.87 -20.02 21.03
N THR A 632 24.75 -20.95 20.67
CA THR A 632 26.10 -20.66 20.17
C THR A 632 26.29 -21.22 18.75
N PRO A 633 25.67 -20.62 17.72
CA PRO A 633 25.82 -21.07 16.34
C PRO A 633 27.26 -20.88 15.87
N ILE A 634 27.70 -21.68 14.89
CA ILE A 634 29.07 -21.58 14.37
C ILE A 634 29.38 -20.23 13.71
N VAL A 635 28.41 -19.65 13.00
CA VAL A 635 28.49 -18.29 12.43
C VAL A 635 27.49 -17.40 13.15
N GLY A 636 28.00 -16.33 13.77
CA GLY A 636 27.22 -15.28 14.42
C GLY A 636 26.79 -14.17 13.45
N PHE A 637 26.72 -12.94 13.96
CA PHE A 637 26.25 -11.78 13.20
C PHE A 637 27.19 -11.45 12.03
N GLY A 638 26.61 -11.18 10.85
CA GLY A 638 27.29 -10.70 9.65
C GLY A 638 26.39 -9.77 8.83
N GLU A 639 26.82 -9.38 7.64
CA GLU A 639 26.06 -8.46 6.78
C GLU A 639 26.29 -8.74 5.30
N VAL A 640 25.29 -8.38 4.48
CA VAL A 640 25.36 -8.51 3.02
C VAL A 640 24.87 -7.23 2.36
N GLU A 641 25.62 -6.77 1.36
CA GLU A 641 25.25 -5.63 0.53
C GLU A 641 24.53 -6.07 -0.75
N LEU A 642 23.36 -5.46 -0.97
CA LEU A 642 22.45 -5.67 -2.08
C LEU A 642 22.53 -4.50 -3.05
N LEU A 643 22.50 -4.80 -4.34
CA LEU A 643 22.26 -3.83 -5.39
C LEU A 643 20.85 -4.09 -5.95
N LEU A 644 19.99 -3.09 -5.85
CA LEU A 644 18.62 -3.15 -6.38
C LEU A 644 18.59 -2.71 -7.86
N ASP A 645 17.54 -3.09 -8.58
CA ASP A 645 17.38 -2.82 -10.02
C ASP A 645 17.35 -1.31 -10.35
N ASP A 646 16.99 -0.47 -9.38
CA ASP A 646 16.99 0.99 -9.49
C ASP A 646 18.37 1.63 -9.21
N GLY A 647 19.39 0.81 -8.94
CA GLY A 647 20.76 1.22 -8.64
C GLY A 647 21.01 1.57 -7.17
N GLN A 648 20.02 1.45 -6.29
CA GLN A 648 20.22 1.68 -4.86
C GLN A 648 21.00 0.52 -4.21
N GLN A 649 21.90 0.88 -3.28
CA GLN A 649 22.58 -0.08 -2.43
C GLN A 649 21.85 -0.19 -1.08
N ARG A 650 21.64 -1.42 -0.62
CA ARG A 650 21.02 -1.72 0.66
C ARG A 650 21.79 -2.78 1.42
N ARG A 651 21.94 -2.57 2.72
CA ARG A 651 22.62 -3.50 3.61
C ARG A 651 21.60 -4.28 4.42
N VAL A 652 21.75 -5.59 4.47
CA VAL A 652 20.88 -6.50 5.23
C VAL A 652 21.73 -7.31 6.19
N GLY A 653 21.36 -7.30 7.48
CA GLY A 653 22.02 -8.09 8.50
C GLY A 653 21.76 -9.59 8.35
N VAL A 654 22.73 -10.40 8.76
CA VAL A 654 22.60 -11.84 8.95
C VAL A 654 22.72 -12.12 10.43
N THR A 655 21.64 -12.56 11.06
CA THR A 655 21.59 -12.83 12.50
C THR A 655 22.52 -13.98 12.88
N ARG A 656 22.52 -15.04 12.05
CA ARG A 656 23.27 -16.29 12.27
C ARG A 656 23.31 -17.14 11.01
N ALA A 657 24.31 -18.01 10.94
CA ALA A 657 24.27 -19.20 10.10
C ALA A 657 24.73 -20.42 10.91
N HIS A 658 23.91 -21.47 10.94
CA HIS A 658 24.14 -22.59 11.84
C HIS A 658 24.02 -23.94 11.15
N LEU A 659 24.82 -24.90 11.65
CA LEU A 659 24.86 -26.26 11.13
C LEU A 659 23.73 -27.10 11.69
N GLU A 660 23.08 -27.85 10.81
CA GLU A 660 22.10 -28.86 11.20
C GLU A 660 22.09 -30.03 10.22
N GLU A 661 21.41 -31.10 10.59
CA GLU A 661 21.12 -32.20 9.67
C GLU A 661 19.78 -32.04 8.97
N ASP A 662 19.68 -32.41 7.69
CA ASP A 662 18.39 -32.44 7.02
C ASP A 662 17.54 -33.65 7.44
N ALA A 663 16.22 -33.49 7.31
CA ALA A 663 15.27 -34.57 7.42
C ALA A 663 15.18 -35.37 6.09
N GLY A 664 14.59 -36.55 6.16
CA GLY A 664 14.28 -37.35 4.98
C GLY A 664 13.19 -36.70 4.10
N LYS A 665 12.68 -37.45 3.14
CA LYS A 665 11.60 -37.02 2.25
C LYS A 665 10.36 -37.86 2.48
N SER A 666 9.25 -37.18 2.75
CA SER A 666 7.91 -37.76 2.81
C SER A 666 7.20 -37.61 1.45
N VAL A 667 6.74 -38.71 0.85
CA VAL A 667 6.05 -38.72 -0.46
C VAL A 667 4.62 -39.22 -0.27
N HIS A 668 3.66 -38.30 -0.33
CA HIS A 668 2.26 -38.58 0.00
C HIS A 668 1.45 -39.21 -1.15
N ASP A 669 1.86 -38.99 -2.39
CA ASP A 669 1.07 -39.38 -3.58
C ASP A 669 1.53 -40.68 -4.24
N LEU A 670 2.61 -41.28 -3.72
CA LEU A 670 3.18 -42.51 -4.31
C LEU A 670 2.33 -43.75 -4.00
N PHE A 671 1.67 -43.77 -2.84
CA PHE A 671 0.86 -44.89 -2.38
C PHE A 671 -0.51 -44.39 -1.89
N PRO A 672 -1.62 -44.87 -2.47
CA PRO A 672 -2.95 -44.42 -2.05
C PRO A 672 -3.19 -44.60 -0.54
N GLY A 673 -3.48 -43.50 0.16
CA GLY A 673 -3.77 -43.50 1.59
C GLY A 673 -2.57 -43.77 2.51
N GLN A 674 -1.34 -43.77 1.99
CA GLN A 674 -0.11 -43.96 2.74
C GLN A 674 0.93 -42.91 2.35
N THR A 675 1.99 -42.77 3.13
CA THR A 675 3.13 -41.89 2.81
C THR A 675 4.39 -42.74 2.71
N GLY A 676 5.06 -42.69 1.56
CA GLY A 676 6.37 -43.30 1.39
C GLY A 676 7.45 -42.44 2.05
N ILE A 677 8.36 -43.07 2.79
CA ILE A 677 9.46 -42.38 3.46
C ILE A 677 10.78 -42.78 2.80
N ASP A 678 11.53 -41.77 2.35
CA ASP A 678 12.87 -41.92 1.81
C ASP A 678 13.89 -41.18 2.69
N LEU A 679 14.75 -41.94 3.34
CA LEU A 679 15.75 -41.47 4.31
C LEU A 679 17.13 -41.24 3.68
N ASN A 680 17.26 -41.28 2.35
CA ASN A 680 18.51 -40.93 1.68
C ASN A 680 19.04 -39.56 2.11
N ARG A 681 18.13 -38.58 2.22
CA ARG A 681 18.45 -37.19 2.60
C ARG A 681 18.66 -36.99 4.11
N THR A 682 18.17 -37.89 4.96
CA THR A 682 18.31 -37.76 6.42
C THR A 682 19.80 -37.71 6.78
N GLY A 683 20.22 -36.68 7.50
CA GLY A 683 21.63 -36.52 7.91
C GLY A 683 22.50 -35.72 6.93
N THR A 684 21.97 -35.28 5.79
CA THR A 684 22.72 -34.40 4.87
C THR A 684 23.04 -33.06 5.59
N PRO A 685 24.26 -32.51 5.48
CA PRO A 685 24.58 -31.27 6.19
C PRO A 685 23.83 -30.08 5.60
N LEU A 686 23.24 -29.27 6.48
CA LEU A 686 22.60 -28.00 6.16
C LEU A 686 23.26 -26.87 6.92
N LEU A 687 23.32 -25.71 6.26
CA LEU A 687 23.60 -24.43 6.87
C LEU A 687 22.32 -23.58 6.77
N GLU A 688 21.67 -23.32 7.89
CA GLU A 688 20.50 -22.44 7.96
C GLU A 688 20.96 -21.00 8.23
N VAL A 689 20.79 -20.14 7.23
CA VAL A 689 21.12 -18.70 7.24
C VAL A 689 19.87 -17.91 7.55
N VAL A 690 19.88 -17.18 8.66
CA VAL A 690 18.74 -16.38 9.13
C VAL A 690 19.09 -14.90 9.01
N SER A 691 18.33 -14.16 8.20
CA SER A 691 18.52 -12.71 8.08
C SER A 691 17.98 -11.96 9.30
N GLU A 692 18.43 -10.72 9.49
CA GLU A 692 17.68 -9.74 10.26
C GLU A 692 16.39 -9.38 9.50
N PRO A 693 15.33 -8.90 10.19
CA PRO A 693 14.09 -8.46 9.57
C PRO A 693 14.23 -7.05 8.94
N ASP A 694 15.27 -6.85 8.13
CA ASP A 694 15.65 -5.54 7.55
C ASP A 694 14.97 -5.24 6.22
N MET A 695 14.47 -6.27 5.54
CA MET A 695 13.92 -6.12 4.19
C MET A 695 12.53 -5.49 4.25
N ARG A 696 12.25 -4.54 3.34
CA ARG A 696 11.00 -3.75 3.29
C ARG A 696 10.14 -4.02 2.06
N SER A 697 10.61 -4.87 1.15
CA SER A 697 9.86 -5.27 -0.04
C SER A 697 10.20 -6.69 -0.49
N ALA A 698 9.30 -7.30 -1.26
CA ALA A 698 9.56 -8.58 -1.91
C ALA A 698 10.77 -8.52 -2.86
N ALA A 699 11.01 -7.37 -3.51
CA ALA A 699 12.17 -7.15 -4.36
C ALA A 699 13.49 -7.20 -3.57
N GLU A 700 13.55 -6.54 -2.41
CA GLU A 700 14.71 -6.64 -1.50
C GLU A 700 14.92 -8.09 -1.03
N ALA A 701 13.85 -8.80 -0.69
CA ALA A 701 13.91 -10.20 -0.28
C ALA A 701 14.45 -11.13 -1.38
N VAL A 702 14.01 -10.94 -2.63
CA VAL A 702 14.53 -11.69 -3.78
C VAL A 702 15.99 -11.34 -4.06
N ALA A 703 16.38 -10.06 -3.97
CA ALA A 703 17.76 -9.63 -4.16
C ALA A 703 18.68 -10.27 -3.11
N TYR A 704 18.26 -10.27 -1.83
CA TYR A 704 18.98 -10.95 -0.76
C TYR A 704 19.11 -12.46 -1.02
N PHE A 705 18.02 -13.14 -1.38
CA PHE A 705 18.08 -14.58 -1.64
C PHE A 705 19.00 -14.92 -2.81
N LYS A 706 18.94 -14.16 -3.92
CA LYS A 706 19.87 -14.31 -5.05
C LYS A 706 21.32 -14.09 -4.65
N LYS A 707 21.58 -13.14 -3.75
CA LYS A 707 22.93 -12.84 -3.27
C LYS A 707 23.51 -13.98 -2.44
N ILE A 708 22.74 -14.53 -1.49
CA ILE A 708 23.15 -15.70 -0.71
C ILE A 708 23.35 -16.92 -1.62
N HIS A 709 22.46 -17.13 -2.60
CA HIS A 709 22.58 -18.19 -3.61
C HIS A 709 23.87 -18.08 -4.43
N ALA A 710 24.15 -16.89 -4.98
CA ALA A 710 25.37 -16.64 -5.74
C ALA A 710 26.62 -16.89 -4.89
N LEU A 711 26.62 -16.41 -3.63
CA LEU A 711 27.74 -16.59 -2.72
C LEU A 711 27.99 -18.06 -2.37
N ALA A 712 26.94 -18.83 -2.07
CA ALA A 712 27.06 -20.24 -1.74
C ALA A 712 27.66 -21.07 -2.90
N ARG A 713 27.26 -20.75 -4.15
CA ARG A 713 27.87 -21.35 -5.35
C ARG A 713 29.30 -20.91 -5.57
N TYR A 714 29.58 -19.61 -5.40
CA TYR A 714 30.92 -19.05 -5.58
C TYR A 714 31.95 -19.68 -4.62
N LEU A 715 31.54 -19.91 -3.37
CA LEU A 715 32.37 -20.57 -2.38
C LEU A 715 32.50 -22.08 -2.59
N LYS A 716 31.76 -22.65 -3.55
CA LYS A 716 31.63 -24.09 -3.84
C LYS A 716 31.19 -24.89 -2.61
N ILE A 717 30.31 -24.31 -1.80
CA ILE A 717 29.73 -24.97 -0.63
C ILE A 717 28.35 -25.55 -0.92
N CYS A 718 27.69 -25.15 -2.00
CA CYS A 718 26.39 -25.64 -2.44
C CYS A 718 26.28 -25.51 -3.98
N ASP A 719 25.54 -26.39 -4.64
CA ASP A 719 25.26 -26.30 -6.09
C ASP A 719 24.18 -25.23 -6.42
N GLY A 720 23.40 -24.81 -5.44
CA GLY A 720 22.32 -23.83 -5.58
C GLY A 720 21.11 -24.33 -6.38
N ASN A 721 20.91 -25.64 -6.55
CA ASN A 721 19.77 -26.15 -7.30
C ASN A 721 18.48 -26.10 -6.47
N LEU A 722 17.66 -25.08 -6.74
CA LEU A 722 16.36 -24.86 -6.09
C LEU A 722 15.34 -25.97 -6.39
N ALA A 723 15.39 -26.57 -7.60
CA ALA A 723 14.44 -27.59 -8.02
C ALA A 723 14.71 -28.95 -7.35
N GLU A 724 15.98 -29.26 -7.10
CA GLU A 724 16.41 -30.46 -6.37
C GLU A 724 16.33 -30.28 -4.85
N GLY A 725 16.12 -29.05 -4.37
CA GLY A 725 15.98 -28.71 -2.96
C GLY A 725 17.30 -28.48 -2.24
N SER A 726 18.41 -28.37 -2.96
CA SER A 726 19.74 -28.04 -2.42
C SER A 726 19.77 -26.66 -1.75
N MET A 727 18.83 -25.78 -2.13
CA MET A 727 18.61 -24.51 -1.44
C MET A 727 17.11 -24.29 -1.26
N ARG A 728 16.69 -23.89 -0.06
CA ARG A 728 15.29 -23.62 0.29
C ARG A 728 15.18 -22.26 0.97
N CYS A 729 14.02 -21.62 0.84
CA CYS A 729 13.74 -20.33 1.45
C CYS A 729 12.34 -20.35 2.08
N ASP A 730 12.30 -20.02 3.36
CA ASP A 730 11.09 -19.70 4.09
C ASP A 730 11.09 -18.18 4.37
N ALA A 731 9.93 -17.54 4.24
CA ALA A 731 9.79 -16.09 4.37
C ALA A 731 8.92 -15.73 5.59
N ASN A 732 9.48 -14.95 6.51
CA ASN A 732 8.74 -14.35 7.62
C ASN A 732 8.28 -12.95 7.18
N VAL A 733 6.96 -12.72 7.14
CA VAL A 733 6.36 -11.46 6.72
C VAL A 733 5.52 -10.88 7.85
N SER A 734 5.73 -9.61 8.14
CA SER A 734 4.89 -8.78 9.00
C SER A 734 4.67 -7.43 8.34
N ILE A 735 3.63 -6.71 8.75
CA ILE A 735 3.41 -5.31 8.36
C ILE A 735 3.22 -4.44 9.60
N ARG A 736 3.61 -3.17 9.49
CA ARG A 736 3.34 -2.14 10.49
C ARG A 736 3.05 -0.79 9.82
N PRO A 737 2.32 0.12 10.46
CA PRO A 737 2.24 1.51 10.03
C PRO A 737 3.64 2.11 9.85
N VAL A 738 3.84 2.86 8.77
CA VAL A 738 5.12 3.53 8.49
C VAL A 738 5.50 4.43 9.68
N GLY A 739 6.76 4.30 10.13
CA GLY A 739 7.30 5.07 11.26
C GLY A 739 7.02 4.50 12.65
N GLN A 740 6.28 3.38 12.76
CA GLN A 740 6.11 2.68 14.04
C GLN A 740 7.35 1.84 14.37
N ASP A 741 7.90 1.99 15.58
CA ASP A 741 9.11 1.25 15.99
C ASP A 741 8.85 -0.25 16.24
N SER A 742 7.68 -0.60 16.80
CA SER A 742 7.33 -1.98 17.12
C SER A 742 6.96 -2.77 15.87
N PHE A 743 7.40 -4.02 15.78
CA PHE A 743 6.98 -4.94 14.72
C PHE A 743 5.52 -5.39 14.90
N GLY A 744 4.84 -5.65 13.78
CA GLY A 744 3.54 -6.31 13.79
C GLY A 744 3.66 -7.81 14.08
N GLU A 745 2.53 -8.50 14.09
CA GLU A 745 2.51 -9.97 14.15
C GLU A 745 3.03 -10.55 12.84
N ARG A 746 3.74 -11.69 12.92
CA ARG A 746 4.39 -12.32 11.77
C ARG A 746 3.68 -13.59 11.31
N THR A 747 3.65 -13.79 10.00
CA THR A 747 3.32 -15.07 9.38
C THR A 747 4.56 -15.64 8.69
N GLU A 748 4.77 -16.94 8.84
CA GLU A 748 5.86 -17.67 8.20
C GLU A 748 5.31 -18.40 6.97
N ILE A 749 5.86 -18.12 5.78
CA ILE A 749 5.48 -18.76 4.53
C ILE A 749 6.53 -19.83 4.19
N LYS A 750 6.10 -21.08 4.04
CA LYS A 750 6.98 -22.21 3.75
C LYS A 750 6.88 -22.73 2.32
N ASN A 751 7.91 -23.51 1.94
CA ASN A 751 7.98 -24.31 0.72
C ASN A 751 8.03 -23.47 -0.57
N ILE A 752 8.90 -22.46 -0.58
CA ILE A 752 9.04 -21.55 -1.71
C ILE A 752 10.28 -21.92 -2.55
N ASN A 753 10.06 -22.67 -3.64
CA ASN A 753 11.14 -23.30 -4.42
C ASN A 753 11.59 -22.50 -5.67
N SER A 754 11.28 -21.19 -5.75
CA SER A 754 11.84 -20.32 -6.80
C SER A 754 11.85 -18.85 -6.37
N PHE A 755 12.78 -18.06 -6.92
CA PHE A 755 12.84 -16.60 -6.68
C PHE A 755 11.52 -15.90 -7.02
N ARG A 756 10.89 -16.29 -8.14
CA ARG A 756 9.59 -15.76 -8.57
C ARG A 756 8.47 -16.07 -7.58
N PHE A 757 8.48 -17.26 -6.99
CA PHE A 757 7.49 -17.65 -5.99
C PHE A 757 7.72 -16.95 -4.64
N VAL A 758 8.98 -16.66 -4.27
CA VAL A 758 9.29 -15.84 -3.08
C VAL A 758 8.65 -14.46 -3.24
N GLU A 759 8.84 -13.83 -4.40
CA GLU A 759 8.27 -12.52 -4.68
C GLU A 759 6.74 -12.50 -4.56
N ARG A 760 6.07 -13.43 -5.27
CA ARG A 760 4.61 -13.50 -5.30
C ARG A 760 4.01 -13.84 -3.95
N ALA A 761 4.60 -14.80 -3.23
CA ALA A 761 4.12 -15.21 -1.92
C ALA A 761 4.21 -14.06 -0.89
N ILE A 762 5.33 -13.33 -0.87
CA ILE A 762 5.51 -12.17 0.02
C ILE A 762 4.50 -11.07 -0.35
N ASN A 763 4.38 -10.72 -1.64
CA ASN A 763 3.44 -9.69 -2.08
C ASN A 763 1.99 -10.04 -1.74
N TYR A 764 1.59 -11.28 -1.95
CA TYR A 764 0.26 -11.76 -1.56
C TYR A 764 0.04 -11.64 -0.05
N GLU A 765 1.01 -12.07 0.75
CA GLU A 765 0.89 -12.04 2.21
C GLU A 765 0.85 -10.62 2.76
N ILE A 766 1.64 -9.69 2.21
CA ILE A 766 1.56 -8.26 2.56
C ILE A 766 0.14 -7.75 2.32
N GLN A 767 -0.42 -7.95 1.13
CA GLN A 767 -1.77 -7.48 0.80
C GLN A 767 -2.83 -8.12 1.69
N ARG A 768 -2.74 -9.43 1.94
CA ARG A 768 -3.64 -10.12 2.86
C ARG A 768 -3.57 -9.54 4.27
N GLN A 769 -2.37 -9.27 4.79
CA GLN A 769 -2.23 -8.70 6.13
C GLN A 769 -2.82 -7.29 6.19
N ILE A 770 -2.57 -6.46 5.16
CA ILE A 770 -3.14 -5.11 5.03
C ILE A 770 -4.66 -5.21 5.06
N GLU A 771 -5.25 -6.05 4.21
CA GLU A 771 -6.70 -6.25 4.16
C GLU A 771 -7.26 -6.70 5.51
N VAL A 772 -6.61 -7.63 6.22
CA VAL A 772 -7.09 -8.09 7.52
C VAL A 772 -7.03 -6.97 8.56
N LEU A 773 -5.91 -6.26 8.66
CA LEU A 773 -5.74 -5.19 9.65
C LEU A 773 -6.64 -3.98 9.36
N GLU A 774 -6.77 -3.57 8.09
CA GLU A 774 -7.65 -2.48 7.68
C GLU A 774 -9.12 -2.82 7.91
N ASN A 775 -9.50 -4.09 7.77
CA ASN A 775 -10.83 -4.56 8.17
C ASN A 775 -11.03 -4.65 9.69
N GLY A 776 -10.02 -4.32 10.50
CA GLY A 776 -10.07 -4.37 11.97
C GLY A 776 -9.82 -5.77 12.55
N GLY A 777 -9.39 -6.72 11.72
CA GLY A 777 -8.94 -8.04 12.14
C GLY A 777 -7.55 -7.99 12.78
N LYS A 778 -7.07 -9.15 13.23
CA LYS A 778 -5.70 -9.32 13.75
C LYS A 778 -4.98 -10.37 12.92
N ILE A 779 -3.68 -10.19 12.75
CA ILE A 779 -2.84 -11.21 12.14
C ILE A 779 -2.56 -12.27 13.21
N GLU A 780 -2.95 -13.51 12.93
CA GLU A 780 -2.60 -14.65 13.78
C GLU A 780 -1.19 -15.12 13.43
N ARG A 781 -0.40 -15.47 14.45
CA ARG A 781 0.92 -16.07 14.24
C ARG A 781 0.76 -17.50 13.77
N GLU A 782 0.96 -17.71 12.47
CA GLU A 782 0.78 -19.01 11.85
C GLU A 782 1.81 -19.29 10.74
N THR A 783 1.93 -20.58 10.40
CA THR A 783 2.71 -21.05 9.25
C THR A 783 1.76 -21.25 8.07
N ARG A 784 2.07 -20.65 6.92
CA ARG A 784 1.27 -20.67 5.70
C ARG A 784 2.04 -21.34 4.56
N LEU A 785 1.32 -21.97 3.63
CA LEU A 785 1.87 -22.55 2.41
C LEU A 785 1.48 -21.70 1.20
N TYR A 786 2.41 -21.47 0.28
CA TYR A 786 2.13 -20.81 -0.98
C TYR A 786 1.65 -21.82 -2.03
N ASP A 787 0.50 -21.56 -2.66
CA ASP A 787 -0.03 -22.33 -3.79
C ASP A 787 0.27 -21.56 -5.10
N PRO A 788 1.22 -22.03 -5.93
CA PRO A 788 1.61 -21.31 -7.15
C PRO A 788 0.56 -21.34 -8.27
N ASP A 789 -0.39 -22.29 -8.23
CA ASP A 789 -1.44 -22.43 -9.24
C ASP A 789 -2.58 -21.43 -8.99
N LYS A 790 -2.92 -21.21 -7.70
CA LYS A 790 -3.94 -20.24 -7.30
C LYS A 790 -3.40 -18.87 -6.92
N ASP A 791 -2.09 -18.74 -6.79
CA ASP A 791 -1.39 -17.52 -6.36
C ASP A 791 -1.89 -16.99 -5.00
N GLU A 792 -1.97 -17.87 -4.02
CA GLU A 792 -2.44 -17.53 -2.67
C GLU A 792 -1.63 -18.23 -1.58
N THR A 793 -1.58 -17.63 -0.39
CA THR A 793 -1.08 -18.30 0.83
C THR A 793 -2.25 -18.95 1.56
N ARG A 794 -2.08 -20.18 2.05
CA ARG A 794 -3.09 -20.89 2.86
C ARG A 794 -2.53 -21.25 4.23
N SER A 795 -3.35 -21.07 5.26
CA SER A 795 -3.03 -21.53 6.61
C SER A 795 -2.83 -23.05 6.61
N MET A 796 -1.69 -23.52 7.13
CA MET A 796 -1.61 -24.91 7.60
C MET A 796 -2.34 -25.02 8.93
N ARG A 797 -3.08 -26.12 9.14
CA ARG A 797 -3.84 -26.44 10.38
C ARG A 797 -3.32 -25.68 11.61
N GLY A 798 -4.21 -24.97 12.28
CA GLY A 798 -3.90 -24.20 13.49
C GLY A 798 -3.03 -25.01 14.44
N LYS A 799 -1.81 -24.54 14.66
CA LYS A 799 -0.89 -25.12 15.65
C LYS A 799 -1.55 -24.93 17.01
N GLU A 800 -2.14 -25.99 17.53
CA GLU A 800 -2.07 -26.22 18.97
C GLU A 800 -0.57 -26.20 19.32
N LEU A 801 -0.15 -25.08 19.92
CA LEU A 801 1.20 -24.79 20.40
C LEU A 801 2.21 -24.41 19.30
N SER A 802 2.84 -23.24 19.46
CA SER A 802 4.24 -23.07 19.06
C SER A 802 4.97 -24.30 19.59
N ALA A 803 5.31 -25.26 18.72
CA ALA A 803 5.85 -26.52 19.17
C ALA A 803 7.10 -26.20 20.00
N ASP A 804 7.02 -26.43 21.31
CA ASP A 804 8.17 -26.35 22.19
C ASP A 804 9.13 -27.43 21.70
N TYR A 805 10.09 -27.01 20.86
CA TYR A 805 11.11 -27.88 20.30
C TYR A 805 12.04 -28.41 21.40
N ARG A 806 11.89 -27.95 22.66
CA ARG A 806 12.63 -28.43 23.83
C ARG A 806 14.12 -28.50 23.51
N TYR A 807 14.68 -27.41 23.01
CA TYR A 807 16.11 -27.35 22.71
C TYR A 807 16.91 -27.64 23.97
N PHE A 808 17.88 -28.54 23.85
CA PHE A 808 18.90 -28.75 24.87
C PHE A 808 20.20 -29.24 24.21
N PRO A 809 21.38 -28.97 24.81
CA PRO A 809 22.66 -29.41 24.27
C PRO A 809 22.71 -30.92 24.04
N ASP A 810 23.15 -31.35 22.87
CA ASP A 810 23.27 -32.77 22.54
C ASP A 810 24.40 -33.40 23.36
N PRO A 811 24.10 -34.34 24.30
CA PRO A 811 25.12 -34.94 25.14
C PRO A 811 26.06 -35.91 24.40
N ASP A 812 25.67 -36.35 23.19
CA ASP A 812 26.44 -37.31 22.40
C ASP A 812 27.54 -36.62 21.58
N LEU A 813 27.49 -35.29 21.45
CA LEU A 813 28.50 -34.47 20.80
C LEU A 813 29.19 -33.56 21.83
N LEU A 814 30.51 -33.62 21.89
CA LEU A 814 31.27 -32.65 22.66
C LEU A 814 31.14 -31.25 22.03
N PRO A 815 31.25 -30.16 22.81
CA PRO A 815 31.35 -28.82 22.26
C PRO A 815 32.44 -28.74 21.18
N LEU A 816 32.09 -28.12 20.06
CA LEU A 816 33.00 -27.86 18.97
C LEU A 816 33.93 -26.71 19.37
N VAL A 817 35.21 -27.02 19.53
CA VAL A 817 36.26 -26.04 19.82
C VAL A 817 37.36 -26.16 18.78
N PHE A 818 37.63 -25.06 18.07
CA PHE A 818 38.71 -24.97 17.09
C PHE A 818 39.52 -23.68 17.29
N SER A 819 40.78 -23.70 16.85
CA SER A 819 41.72 -22.60 17.05
C SER A 819 41.51 -21.48 16.04
N GLU A 820 41.94 -20.26 16.37
CA GLU A 820 42.03 -19.14 15.42
C GLU A 820 42.86 -19.51 14.17
N ALA A 821 43.89 -20.34 14.33
CA ALA A 821 44.71 -20.82 13.22
C ALA A 821 43.91 -21.63 12.18
N PHE A 822 42.83 -22.31 12.59
CA PHE A 822 41.93 -23.03 11.68
C PHE A 822 41.08 -22.05 10.87
N VAL A 823 40.57 -20.98 11.52
CA VAL A 823 39.82 -19.92 10.84
C VAL A 823 40.72 -19.18 9.86
N GLU A 824 41.97 -18.89 10.25
CA GLU A 824 42.92 -18.20 9.39
C GLU A 824 43.38 -19.06 8.21
N ASP A 825 43.58 -20.37 8.39
CA ASP A 825 43.84 -21.28 7.27
C ASP A 825 42.70 -21.23 6.23
N ILE A 826 41.44 -21.30 6.68
CA ILE A 826 40.28 -21.13 5.80
C ILE A 826 40.23 -19.74 5.15
N ARG A 827 40.58 -18.68 5.90
CA ARG A 827 40.68 -17.31 5.37
C ARG A 827 41.70 -17.20 4.24
N THR A 828 42.84 -17.85 4.35
CA THR A 828 43.86 -17.85 3.29
C THR A 828 43.47 -18.67 2.07
N GLN A 829 42.57 -19.65 2.23
CA GLN A 829 42.03 -20.48 1.16
C GLN A 829 40.75 -19.90 0.52
N LEU A 830 40.19 -18.83 1.09
CA LEU A 830 39.02 -18.16 0.52
C LEU A 830 39.38 -17.55 -0.84
N PRO A 831 38.61 -17.85 -1.90
CA PRO A 831 38.77 -17.13 -3.14
C PRO A 831 38.47 -15.64 -2.92
N GLU A 832 39.13 -14.79 -3.69
CA GLU A 832 38.76 -13.38 -3.79
C GLU A 832 37.27 -13.28 -4.16
N LEU A 833 36.48 -12.59 -3.34
CA LEU A 833 35.03 -12.49 -3.54
C LEU A 833 34.68 -11.72 -4.82
N PRO A 834 33.50 -11.96 -5.44
CA PRO A 834 33.12 -11.37 -6.72
C PRO A 834 33.25 -9.85 -6.77
N GLU A 835 32.86 -9.15 -5.71
CA GLU A 835 32.85 -7.69 -5.63
C GLU A 835 34.27 -7.11 -5.54
N ALA A 836 35.10 -7.68 -4.66
CA ALA A 836 36.50 -7.30 -4.52
C ALA A 836 37.25 -7.52 -5.84
N ARG A 837 36.97 -8.64 -6.50
CA ARG A 837 37.54 -8.98 -7.80
C ARG A 837 37.04 -8.09 -8.93
N GLN A 838 35.75 -7.77 -8.97
CA GLN A 838 35.17 -6.81 -9.92
C GLN A 838 35.84 -5.44 -9.77
N GLN A 839 35.98 -4.96 -8.53
CA GLN A 839 36.64 -3.70 -8.24
C GLN A 839 38.10 -3.71 -8.73
N ARG A 840 38.85 -4.78 -8.44
CA ARG A 840 40.21 -4.96 -8.96
C ARG A 840 40.26 -4.95 -10.49
N TYR A 841 39.32 -5.62 -11.17
CA TYR A 841 39.26 -5.62 -12.64
C TYR A 841 38.99 -4.23 -13.22
N CYS A 842 38.11 -3.44 -12.60
CA CYS A 842 37.85 -2.06 -13.00
C CYS A 842 39.07 -1.16 -12.74
N GLU A 843 39.67 -1.23 -11.55
CA GLU A 843 40.72 -0.30 -11.11
C GLU A 843 42.10 -0.64 -11.67
N ALA A 844 42.49 -1.92 -11.64
CA ALA A 844 43.84 -2.36 -12.01
C ALA A 844 43.96 -2.78 -13.48
N LEU A 845 42.88 -3.24 -14.10
CA LEU A 845 42.88 -3.73 -15.48
C LEU A 845 42.10 -2.82 -16.45
N GLU A 846 41.54 -1.71 -15.95
CA GLU A 846 40.76 -0.72 -16.70
C GLU A 846 39.61 -1.34 -17.52
N LEU A 847 39.04 -2.44 -17.03
CA LEU A 847 37.88 -3.07 -17.66
C LEU A 847 36.61 -2.24 -17.40
N SER A 848 35.67 -2.32 -18.33
CA SER A 848 34.36 -1.69 -18.12
C SER A 848 33.62 -2.41 -16.97
N PRO A 849 32.73 -1.72 -16.23
CA PRO A 849 31.95 -2.36 -15.17
C PRO A 849 31.16 -3.59 -15.64
N TYR A 850 30.71 -3.58 -16.91
CA TYR A 850 30.03 -4.70 -17.54
C TYR A 850 30.94 -5.92 -17.72
N ASP A 851 32.14 -5.73 -18.30
CA ASP A 851 33.08 -6.82 -18.52
C ASP A 851 33.57 -7.38 -17.17
N ALA A 852 33.89 -6.49 -16.24
CA ALA A 852 34.36 -6.85 -14.90
C ALA A 852 33.32 -7.68 -14.14
N ALA A 853 32.05 -7.27 -14.16
CA ALA A 853 30.95 -7.99 -13.52
C ALA A 853 30.77 -9.39 -14.12
N TRP A 854 30.81 -9.51 -15.45
CA TRP A 854 30.64 -10.80 -16.11
C TRP A 854 31.77 -11.77 -15.77
N LEU A 855 33.01 -11.29 -15.80
CA LEU A 855 34.20 -12.11 -15.56
C LEU A 855 34.39 -12.50 -14.09
N SER A 856 33.95 -11.66 -13.13
CA SER A 856 34.16 -11.91 -11.71
C SER A 856 33.06 -12.77 -11.05
N ASN A 857 31.92 -12.97 -11.74
CA ASN A 857 30.75 -13.64 -11.19
C ASN A 857 30.92 -15.15 -10.98
N ASP A 858 31.83 -15.80 -11.71
CA ASP A 858 32.18 -17.21 -11.54
C ASP A 858 33.69 -17.33 -11.21
N PRO A 859 34.07 -18.08 -10.16
CA PRO A 859 35.46 -18.14 -9.72
C PRO A 859 36.36 -18.85 -10.73
N ASP A 860 35.84 -19.84 -11.45
CA ASP A 860 36.60 -20.60 -12.45
C ASP A 860 36.78 -19.76 -13.73
N VAL A 861 35.76 -18.99 -14.14
CA VAL A 861 35.88 -18.02 -15.25
C VAL A 861 36.89 -16.94 -14.91
N ALA A 862 36.81 -16.38 -13.71
CA ALA A 862 37.75 -15.38 -13.25
C ALA A 862 39.19 -15.91 -13.21
N ASN A 863 39.40 -17.13 -12.69
CA ASN A 863 40.72 -17.75 -12.64
C ASN A 863 41.25 -18.03 -14.06
N PHE A 864 40.39 -18.47 -14.99
CA PHE A 864 40.76 -18.66 -16.39
C PHE A 864 41.20 -17.33 -17.03
N PHE A 865 40.46 -16.26 -16.77
CA PHE A 865 40.77 -14.90 -17.22
C PHE A 865 42.09 -14.39 -16.64
N ASP A 866 42.28 -14.45 -15.32
CA ASP A 866 43.51 -14.00 -14.65
C ASP A 866 44.74 -14.74 -15.21
N GLN A 867 44.62 -16.05 -15.48
CA GLN A 867 45.70 -16.83 -16.10
C GLN A 867 45.97 -16.43 -17.56
N THR A 868 44.91 -16.21 -18.36
CA THR A 868 45.07 -15.75 -19.75
C THR A 868 45.74 -14.38 -19.81
N VAL A 869 45.31 -13.44 -18.95
CA VAL A 869 45.90 -12.09 -18.86
C VAL A 869 47.35 -12.14 -18.41
N THR A 870 47.70 -13.02 -17.48
CA THR A 870 49.09 -13.20 -17.04
C THR A 870 50.03 -13.60 -18.18
N ILE A 871 49.51 -14.28 -19.20
CA ILE A 871 50.31 -14.81 -20.33
C ILE A 871 50.42 -13.80 -21.46
N CYS A 872 49.35 -13.09 -21.82
CA CYS A 872 49.36 -12.13 -22.93
C CYS A 872 49.62 -10.68 -22.51
N GLY A 873 49.39 -10.33 -21.25
CA GLY A 873 49.46 -8.95 -20.75
C GLY A 873 48.32 -8.04 -21.20
N ASN A 874 47.29 -8.56 -21.88
CA ASN A 874 46.19 -7.77 -22.45
C ASN A 874 44.83 -8.17 -21.87
N ALA A 875 44.40 -7.44 -20.83
CA ALA A 875 43.13 -7.67 -20.15
C ALA A 875 41.92 -7.50 -21.06
N LYS A 876 41.88 -6.45 -21.90
CA LYS A 876 40.72 -6.16 -22.73
C LYS A 876 40.52 -7.19 -23.83
N GLN A 877 41.59 -7.62 -24.49
CA GLN A 877 41.49 -8.69 -25.50
C GLN A 877 41.11 -10.02 -24.85
N SER A 878 41.67 -10.35 -23.68
CA SER A 878 41.30 -11.56 -22.95
C SER A 878 39.81 -11.57 -22.59
N ALA A 879 39.27 -10.46 -22.10
CA ALA A 879 37.85 -10.30 -21.82
C ALA A 879 36.99 -10.53 -23.08
N ASN A 880 37.34 -9.88 -24.20
CA ASN A 880 36.60 -10.02 -25.45
C ASN A 880 36.59 -11.46 -25.99
N TRP A 881 37.72 -12.18 -25.92
CA TRP A 881 37.82 -13.56 -26.39
C TRP A 881 37.08 -14.54 -25.48
N ILE A 882 37.17 -14.34 -24.17
CA ILE A 882 36.48 -15.20 -23.20
C ILE A 882 34.97 -14.99 -23.27
N MET A 883 34.50 -13.74 -23.21
CA MET A 883 33.07 -13.38 -23.27
C MET A 883 32.45 -13.62 -24.66
N GLY A 884 33.26 -13.60 -25.71
CA GLY A 884 32.82 -13.74 -27.10
C GLY A 884 32.97 -15.18 -27.61
N GLU A 885 34.14 -15.49 -28.17
CA GLU A 885 34.37 -16.73 -28.91
C GLU A 885 34.36 -17.96 -27.98
N LEU A 886 35.03 -17.89 -26.83
CA LEU A 886 35.08 -19.04 -25.91
C LEU A 886 33.73 -19.32 -25.27
N ALA A 887 33.05 -18.32 -24.72
CA ALA A 887 31.71 -18.47 -24.16
C ALA A 887 30.72 -19.04 -25.20
N ALA A 888 30.79 -18.59 -26.46
CA ALA A 888 29.93 -19.13 -27.52
C ALA A 888 30.19 -20.62 -27.79
N VAL A 889 31.45 -21.07 -27.71
CA VAL A 889 31.83 -22.48 -27.86
C VAL A 889 31.32 -23.33 -26.70
N LEU A 890 31.54 -22.87 -25.47
CA LEU A 890 31.12 -23.54 -24.25
C LEU A 890 29.59 -23.69 -24.22
N ASN A 891 28.86 -22.60 -24.46
CA ASN A 891 27.40 -22.60 -24.49
C ASN A 891 26.82 -23.53 -25.58
N LYS A 892 27.46 -23.60 -26.75
CA LYS A 892 27.02 -24.49 -27.83
C LYS A 892 27.25 -25.98 -27.51
N ALA A 893 28.25 -26.28 -26.69
CA ALA A 893 28.61 -27.64 -26.29
C ALA A 893 28.04 -28.04 -24.92
N ASP A 894 27.35 -27.13 -24.23
CA ASP A 894 26.87 -27.29 -22.85
C ASP A 894 28.00 -27.68 -21.88
N LEU A 895 29.12 -26.97 -21.97
CA LEU A 895 30.34 -27.21 -21.19
C LEU A 895 30.63 -26.04 -20.24
N ASP A 896 31.19 -26.35 -19.07
CA ASP A 896 31.72 -25.35 -18.14
C ASP A 896 33.12 -24.88 -18.56
N ILE A 897 33.55 -23.72 -18.05
CA ILE A 897 34.87 -23.14 -18.34
C ILE A 897 36.03 -24.07 -17.93
N THR A 898 35.84 -24.90 -16.90
CA THR A 898 36.82 -25.91 -16.46
C THR A 898 36.97 -27.07 -17.45
N GLN A 899 35.99 -27.25 -18.34
CA GLN A 899 35.97 -28.23 -19.42
C GLN A 899 36.32 -27.60 -20.77
N SER A 900 36.86 -26.37 -20.77
CA SER A 900 37.22 -25.68 -21.99
C SER A 900 38.19 -26.51 -22.85
N PRO A 901 37.89 -26.68 -24.16
CA PRO A 901 38.79 -27.38 -25.08
C PRO A 901 40.05 -26.57 -25.40
N VAL A 902 40.11 -25.29 -25.00
CA VAL A 902 41.28 -24.43 -25.12
C VAL A 902 41.72 -23.99 -23.74
N SER A 903 42.96 -24.27 -23.36
CA SER A 903 43.50 -23.89 -22.06
C SER A 903 43.78 -22.37 -21.96
N PRO A 904 43.85 -21.79 -20.74
CA PRO A 904 44.28 -20.40 -20.55
C PRO A 904 45.65 -20.11 -21.18
N GLN A 905 46.54 -21.13 -21.18
CA GLN A 905 47.86 -21.06 -21.77
C GLN A 905 47.79 -20.83 -23.28
N GLN A 906 47.03 -21.68 -23.97
CA GLN A 906 46.87 -21.61 -25.42
C GLN A 906 46.15 -20.32 -25.83
N LEU A 907 45.10 -19.93 -25.11
CA LEU A 907 44.38 -18.69 -25.39
C LEU A 907 45.26 -17.46 -25.18
N GLY A 908 46.03 -17.43 -24.09
CA GLY A 908 46.98 -16.35 -23.80
C GLY A 908 48.05 -16.23 -24.88
N GLN A 909 48.64 -17.34 -25.32
CA GLN A 909 49.62 -17.34 -26.41
C GLN A 909 49.02 -16.89 -27.75
N LEU A 910 47.79 -17.34 -28.07
CA LEU A 910 47.08 -16.88 -29.26
C LEU A 910 46.85 -15.37 -29.24
N ILE A 911 46.44 -14.81 -28.10
CA ILE A 911 46.24 -13.36 -27.94
C ILE A 911 47.58 -12.62 -28.04
N ALA A 912 48.66 -13.13 -27.44
CA ALA A 912 49.98 -12.53 -27.55
C ALA A 912 50.46 -12.46 -29.02
N ARG A 913 50.20 -13.50 -29.83
CA ARG A 913 50.49 -13.52 -31.28
C ARG A 913 49.57 -12.65 -32.11
N LEU A 914 48.37 -12.37 -31.63
CA LEU A 914 47.48 -11.37 -32.24
C LEU A 914 47.99 -9.95 -31.94
N ASP A 915 48.45 -9.69 -30.72
CA ASP A 915 48.92 -8.38 -30.26
C ASP A 915 50.30 -8.01 -30.85
N ASP A 916 51.21 -8.98 -31.03
CA ASP A 916 52.52 -8.75 -31.66
C ASP A 916 52.47 -8.68 -33.20
N GLY A 917 51.29 -8.89 -33.80
CA GLY A 917 51.08 -8.85 -35.24
C GLY A 917 51.54 -10.09 -35.99
N THR A 918 51.86 -11.20 -35.30
CA THR A 918 52.11 -12.49 -35.95
C THR A 918 50.84 -13.07 -36.57
N LEU A 919 49.66 -12.77 -36.01
CA LEU A 919 48.36 -13.19 -36.50
C LEU A 919 47.47 -11.99 -36.83
N SER A 920 46.63 -12.14 -37.85
CA SER A 920 45.50 -11.23 -38.07
C SER A 920 44.29 -11.72 -37.29
N SER A 921 43.31 -10.86 -37.03
CA SER A 921 42.06 -11.25 -36.32
C SER A 921 41.35 -12.43 -37.00
N LYS A 922 41.50 -12.58 -38.33
CA LYS A 922 40.93 -13.70 -39.08
C LYS A 922 41.71 -14.99 -38.85
N THR A 923 43.04 -14.95 -38.93
CA THR A 923 43.87 -16.15 -38.74
C THR A 923 43.88 -16.60 -37.28
N ALA A 924 43.73 -15.67 -36.32
CA ALA A 924 43.53 -15.99 -34.91
C ALA A 924 42.27 -16.82 -34.68
N LYS A 925 41.13 -16.53 -35.34
CA LYS A 925 39.92 -17.37 -35.23
C LYS A 925 40.13 -18.78 -35.81
N THR A 926 40.80 -18.87 -36.96
CA THR A 926 41.16 -20.17 -37.55
C THR A 926 42.05 -20.99 -36.60
N LEU A 927 43.01 -20.34 -35.95
CA LEU A 927 43.88 -20.98 -34.98
C LEU A 927 43.09 -21.42 -33.73
N PHE A 928 42.21 -20.57 -33.21
CA PHE A 928 41.34 -20.89 -32.08
C PHE A 928 40.50 -22.14 -32.37
N ASP A 929 39.89 -22.24 -33.56
CA ASP A 929 39.12 -23.42 -33.96
C ASP A 929 39.98 -24.69 -34.03
N ALA A 930 41.23 -24.58 -34.48
CA ALA A 930 42.16 -25.71 -34.55
C ALA A 930 42.66 -26.14 -33.15
N LEU A 931 42.90 -25.20 -32.24
CA LEU A 931 43.32 -25.47 -30.86
C LEU A 931 42.29 -26.27 -30.07
N ARG A 932 41.01 -26.26 -30.49
CA ARG A 932 39.96 -27.05 -29.84
C ARG A 932 40.13 -28.56 -29.96
N THR A 933 40.89 -29.02 -30.96
CA THR A 933 41.07 -30.45 -31.26
C THR A 933 42.54 -30.88 -31.24
N ALA A 934 43.46 -29.94 -31.29
CA ALA A 934 44.89 -30.19 -31.30
C ALA A 934 45.52 -29.92 -29.93
N ASP A 935 46.17 -30.93 -29.36
CA ASP A 935 46.98 -30.83 -28.14
C ASP A 935 48.45 -30.55 -28.51
N THR A 936 48.69 -29.45 -29.22
CA THR A 936 50.00 -29.02 -29.72
C THR A 936 50.31 -27.57 -29.35
N ASP A 937 51.58 -27.20 -29.42
CA ASP A 937 52.02 -25.83 -29.16
C ASP A 937 51.42 -24.82 -30.15
N VAL A 938 51.10 -23.62 -29.67
CA VAL A 938 50.43 -22.57 -30.45
C VAL A 938 51.30 -22.13 -31.63
N ASP A 939 52.61 -21.96 -31.44
CA ASP A 939 53.52 -21.50 -32.51
C ASP A 939 53.75 -22.60 -33.56
N GLU A 940 53.84 -23.87 -33.14
CA GLU A 940 53.92 -25.02 -34.05
C GLU A 940 52.68 -25.15 -34.94
N LEU A 941 51.50 -24.90 -34.37
CA LEU A 941 50.24 -24.94 -35.11
C LEU A 941 50.08 -23.76 -36.07
N ILE A 942 50.58 -22.58 -35.68
CA ILE A 942 50.67 -21.40 -36.56
C ILE A 942 51.53 -21.71 -37.80
N ASP A 943 52.67 -22.37 -37.62
CA ASP A 943 53.58 -22.72 -38.72
C ASP A 943 52.99 -23.84 -39.60
N THR A 944 52.42 -24.87 -38.99
CA THR A 944 51.81 -26.00 -39.71
C THR A 944 50.62 -25.56 -40.57
N LEU A 945 49.77 -24.66 -40.05
CA LEU A 945 48.63 -24.09 -40.77
C LEU A 945 49.02 -22.88 -41.63
N ASN A 946 50.30 -22.48 -41.61
CA ASN A 946 50.85 -21.33 -42.32
C ASN A 946 50.01 -20.05 -42.07
N LEU A 947 49.78 -19.71 -40.81
CA LEU A 947 48.88 -18.63 -40.39
C LEU A 947 49.57 -17.28 -40.12
N LYS A 948 50.90 -17.23 -40.23
CA LYS A 948 51.69 -16.01 -40.01
C LYS A 948 51.25 -14.87 -40.93
N GLN A 949 51.12 -13.69 -40.35
CA GLN A 949 50.81 -12.46 -41.06
C GLN A 949 51.98 -12.09 -41.97
N MET A 950 51.66 -11.70 -43.19
CA MET A 950 52.62 -11.28 -44.20
C MET A 950 52.99 -9.82 -43.91
N SER A 951 54.24 -9.59 -43.51
CA SER A 951 54.78 -8.28 -43.10
C SER A 951 55.96 -7.79 -43.95
N ASP A 952 56.39 -8.56 -44.96
CA ASP A 952 57.40 -8.10 -45.92
C ASP A 952 56.79 -7.05 -46.85
N SER A 953 57.20 -5.79 -46.64
CA SER A 953 56.74 -4.64 -47.40
C SER A 953 57.01 -4.78 -48.90
N GLY A 954 58.09 -5.45 -49.32
CA GLY A 954 58.41 -5.60 -50.74
C GLY A 954 57.49 -6.58 -51.47
N GLU A 955 57.15 -7.69 -50.82
CA GLU A 955 56.21 -8.68 -51.37
C GLU A 955 54.76 -8.16 -51.37
N LEU A 956 54.36 -7.45 -50.29
CA LEU A 956 53.07 -6.77 -50.22
C LEU A 956 52.93 -5.70 -51.31
N GLU A 957 53.98 -4.92 -51.54
CA GLU A 957 53.99 -3.85 -52.53
C GLU A 957 53.85 -4.39 -53.96
N ALA A 958 54.53 -5.50 -54.28
CA ALA A 958 54.37 -6.19 -55.55
C ALA A 958 52.94 -6.73 -55.77
N ILE A 959 52.30 -7.26 -54.71
CA ILE A 959 50.91 -7.73 -54.78
C ILE A 959 49.94 -6.56 -54.93
N VAL A 960 50.16 -5.44 -54.22
CA VAL A 960 49.34 -4.22 -54.38
C VAL A 960 49.48 -3.68 -55.81
N GLU A 961 50.68 -3.63 -56.37
CA GLU A 961 50.92 -3.22 -57.76
C GLU A 961 50.21 -4.14 -58.75
N GLN A 962 50.27 -5.46 -58.55
CA GLN A 962 49.56 -6.43 -59.37
C GLN A 962 48.05 -6.20 -59.32
N VAL A 963 47.47 -6.02 -58.13
CA VAL A 963 46.01 -5.76 -57.98
C VAL A 963 45.62 -4.43 -58.62
N MET A 964 46.46 -3.40 -58.51
CA MET A 964 46.23 -2.10 -59.18
C MET A 964 46.30 -2.22 -60.71
N ALA A 965 47.27 -2.97 -61.23
CA ALA A 965 47.44 -3.21 -62.67
C ALA A 965 46.30 -4.05 -63.25
N ASP A 966 45.80 -5.03 -62.50
CA ASP A 966 44.69 -5.91 -62.90
C ASP A 966 43.32 -5.20 -62.85
N ASN A 967 43.22 -4.05 -62.18
CA ASN A 967 41.97 -3.30 -62.00
C ASN A 967 42.10 -1.80 -62.39
N PRO A 968 42.48 -1.49 -63.65
CA PRO A 968 42.84 -0.12 -64.06
C PRO A 968 41.67 0.86 -64.01
N ALA A 969 40.45 0.40 -64.31
CA ALA A 969 39.24 1.24 -64.29
C ALA A 969 38.87 1.69 -62.86
N GLN A 970 39.08 0.84 -61.86
CA GLN A 970 38.85 1.13 -60.45
C GLN A 970 39.97 2.02 -59.90
N LEU A 971 41.20 1.89 -60.41
CA LEU A 971 42.34 2.71 -60.01
C LEU A 971 42.17 4.17 -60.47
N GLU A 972 41.72 4.40 -61.71
CA GLU A 972 41.40 5.75 -62.19
C GLU A 972 40.27 6.41 -61.37
N GLN A 973 39.25 5.64 -61.00
CA GLN A 973 38.16 6.15 -60.17
C GLN A 973 38.61 6.49 -58.74
N LEU A 974 39.54 5.73 -58.17
CA LEU A 974 40.13 6.00 -56.86
C LEU A 974 41.00 7.27 -56.91
N ARG A 975 41.81 7.46 -57.98
CA ARG A 975 42.54 8.72 -58.24
C ARG A 975 41.62 9.91 -58.48
N GLY A 976 40.43 9.69 -59.03
CA GLY A 976 39.37 10.68 -59.21
C GLY A 976 38.60 11.06 -57.93
N GLY A 977 39.02 10.60 -56.74
CA GLY A 977 38.48 11.02 -55.45
C GLY A 977 37.38 10.11 -54.86
N LYS A 978 37.13 8.92 -55.42
CA LYS A 978 36.16 7.96 -54.84
C LYS A 978 36.81 7.08 -53.77
N GLU A 979 37.02 7.62 -52.58
CA GLU A 979 37.69 6.94 -51.45
C GLU A 979 37.08 5.59 -51.03
N LYS A 980 35.78 5.35 -51.26
CA LYS A 980 35.14 4.05 -50.96
C LYS A 980 35.76 2.86 -51.73
N LEU A 981 36.44 3.12 -52.85
CA LEU A 981 37.14 2.09 -53.62
C LEU A 981 38.43 1.60 -52.94
N LEU A 982 38.95 2.32 -51.93
CA LEU A 982 40.10 1.88 -51.15
C LEU A 982 39.83 0.50 -50.50
N GLY A 983 38.63 0.32 -49.93
CA GLY A 983 38.19 -0.95 -49.36
C GLY A 983 38.07 -2.11 -50.37
N PHE A 984 37.79 -1.80 -51.65
CA PHE A 984 37.78 -2.80 -52.72
C PHE A 984 39.20 -3.33 -52.99
N PHE A 985 40.18 -2.44 -53.12
CA PHE A 985 41.58 -2.84 -53.33
C PHE A 985 42.15 -3.60 -52.13
N VAL A 986 41.89 -3.13 -50.90
CA VAL A 986 42.24 -3.88 -49.67
C VAL A 986 41.60 -5.27 -49.68
N GLY A 987 40.34 -5.39 -50.08
CA GLY A 987 39.64 -6.67 -50.19
C GLY A 987 40.26 -7.64 -51.20
N GLN A 988 40.71 -7.15 -52.36
CA GLN A 988 41.38 -7.99 -53.38
C GLN A 988 42.77 -8.44 -52.92
N VAL A 989 43.54 -7.54 -52.32
CA VAL A 989 44.85 -7.87 -51.72
C VAL A 989 44.67 -8.90 -50.60
N MET A 990 43.67 -8.72 -49.75
CA MET A 990 43.31 -9.70 -48.71
C MET A 990 42.91 -11.06 -49.28
N LYS A 991 42.24 -11.10 -50.42
CA LYS A 991 41.84 -12.35 -51.07
C LYS A 991 43.06 -13.11 -51.64
N LEU A 992 43.96 -12.41 -52.32
CA LEU A 992 45.19 -13.00 -52.87
C LEU A 992 46.14 -13.48 -51.77
N THR A 993 46.19 -12.77 -50.66
CA THR A 993 47.03 -13.11 -49.50
C THR A 993 46.34 -14.04 -48.51
N GLN A 994 45.16 -14.57 -48.84
CA GLN A 994 44.35 -15.44 -47.98
C GLN A 994 44.05 -14.86 -46.58
N GLY A 995 44.05 -13.53 -46.45
CA GLY A 995 43.83 -12.83 -45.18
C GLY A 995 45.09 -12.66 -44.32
N LYS A 996 46.27 -12.91 -44.89
CA LYS A 996 47.57 -12.74 -44.20
C LYS A 996 48.13 -11.33 -44.33
N ALA A 997 47.71 -10.52 -45.30
CA ALA A 997 48.23 -9.14 -45.39
C ALA A 997 47.79 -8.29 -44.21
N ASN A 998 48.65 -7.38 -43.74
CA ASN A 998 48.26 -6.36 -42.76
C ASN A 998 47.38 -5.28 -43.43
N PRO A 999 46.09 -5.15 -43.07
CA PRO A 999 45.19 -4.22 -43.75
C PRO A 999 45.61 -2.75 -43.62
N GLN A 1000 46.28 -2.36 -42.53
CA GLN A 1000 46.79 -1.01 -42.35
C GLN A 1000 47.96 -0.76 -43.31
N GLN A 1001 48.93 -1.68 -43.37
CA GLN A 1001 50.05 -1.57 -44.31
C GLN A 1001 49.58 -1.61 -45.77
N VAL A 1002 48.60 -2.44 -46.11
CA VAL A 1002 47.99 -2.45 -47.45
C VAL A 1002 47.36 -1.10 -47.78
N ASN A 1003 46.60 -0.52 -46.84
CA ASN A 1003 46.01 0.81 -47.02
C ASN A 1003 47.09 1.88 -47.21
N ASP A 1004 48.16 1.85 -46.41
CA ASP A 1004 49.25 2.82 -46.47
C ASP A 1004 50.04 2.70 -47.79
N ILE A 1005 50.31 1.48 -48.27
CA ILE A 1005 50.95 1.24 -49.58
C ILE A 1005 50.05 1.70 -50.72
N ILE A 1006 48.75 1.40 -50.66
CA ILE A 1006 47.78 1.87 -51.67
C ILE A 1006 47.77 3.40 -51.70
N ARG A 1007 47.67 4.05 -50.53
CA ARG A 1007 47.67 5.52 -50.41
C ARG A 1007 48.98 6.15 -50.87
N GLY A 1008 50.12 5.50 -50.64
CA GLY A 1008 51.43 5.96 -51.10
C GLY A 1008 51.62 5.88 -52.63
N LYS A 1009 50.83 5.06 -53.33
CA LYS A 1009 50.89 4.88 -54.80
C LYS A 1009 49.77 5.61 -55.58
N LEU A 1010 48.81 6.19 -54.88
CA LEU A 1010 47.76 7.05 -55.45
C LEU A 1010 48.30 8.44 -55.70
#